data_AF-A0A5Q3F9S5-F1
#
_entry.id   AF-A0A5Q3F9S5-F1
#
_cell.length_a   1.000
_cell.length_b   1.000
_cell.length_c   1.000
_cell.angle_alpha   90.00
_cell.angle_beta   90.00
_cell.angle_gamma   90.00
#
_symmetry.space_group_name_H-M   'P 1'
#
loop_
_entity.id
_entity.type
_entity.pdbx_description
1 polymer ?
#
loop_
_entity_poly.entity_id
_entity_poly.type
_entity_poly.pdbx_seq_one_letter_code
_entity_poly.pdbx_strand_id
1 'polypeptide(L)'
;MSVYGVKGKNAIVTGAGSGICLAFAQQLLENGCSVVIADLKLRPKAEDLVNKWTTTEGDKPTVHFHKTDVSDWAQLSSLWDAALEKLGQIDIVCNGAGIYEPPSSTFWNPPGVSSLSEDKVDGNPGVYKTFAVNALGPIRLAQIAMDYWLQNRNVQGNLLWVASCGGYLHSLQTPLYFASKAAIVSFVKSLSTVRKRFGIRNAAVCPGAVHTPIFHPEYCRDRMPPSTLGLTAEQCANVMFQVLTEEKYGDGNIVETMLIGNRESNSVNVREIPMEALYPTVQIIKMKYSPWSLFLSASLLGGTEAQNLALALPFSTGFNSSFSLSPAQIKGANLSDTVASSVNTVINFHQSSLANGGPKQDDFYTLPVKRTDLRPGQVLKVQEVTEPAPFSIAPGSSLSRILYTTRNFNGTIIPASAYILWPFLPRQFNSKSDDKAPAILWAHGTSGFFIDSAPSTHRGLYYENVVPLALAQEGYAVVAPDYAGLGVDKSWDGSDIPHQYFATPAGAQDTLFAMEAALEVFSNRLSGKFAIMGHSQGGGVAWGAAEALAKGKDISGRRAFVELLKGYVGTISIAPVTKPLSTPRLFSSYSASIALSSIFPDFKPSQWLTPLGVARQKLMKQIGGSVAAGQQLFFTESQSVFEKHDWYNSSYHAAAFDKLGIVGDKPFAGPLLVIQGSEDVFIAATTTNETITDTTNLYPNGSLSYIYVEKFGHTPIISGVRSLWMAWLEDRFQGKKQQRGLERTYVKGWLGDDKPFFGSNGYLQWSGAPEYTYQNPGAV
;
A
#
# COMPACT_ATOMS: atom_id res chain seq x y z
N MET A 1 -23.63 4.43 -43.92
CA MET A 1 -22.85 3.58 -43.00
C MET A 1 -21.64 3.10 -43.79
N SER A 2 -20.45 3.64 -43.53
CA SER A 2 -19.27 3.34 -44.37
C SER A 2 -18.41 2.26 -43.73
N VAL A 3 -18.50 1.04 -44.29
CA VAL A 3 -17.53 -0.05 -44.11
C VAL A 3 -16.15 0.44 -44.56
N TYR A 4 -15.07 0.11 -43.86
CA TYR A 4 -13.72 0.39 -44.36
C TYR A 4 -13.45 -0.51 -45.57
N GLY A 5 -13.59 0.03 -46.78
CA GLY A 5 -13.40 -0.71 -48.02
C GLY A 5 -11.92 -0.95 -48.31
N VAL A 6 -11.55 -2.20 -48.60
CA VAL A 6 -10.15 -2.59 -48.92
C VAL A 6 -9.84 -2.58 -50.42
N LYS A 7 -10.86 -2.53 -51.28
CA LYS A 7 -10.66 -2.51 -52.73
C LYS A 7 -9.89 -1.26 -53.17
N GLY A 8 -8.82 -1.45 -53.93
CA GLY A 8 -7.93 -0.39 -54.39
C GLY A 8 -6.98 0.16 -53.33
N LYS A 9 -6.93 -0.46 -52.13
CA LYS A 9 -5.99 -0.10 -51.07
C LYS A 9 -4.73 -0.95 -51.12
N ASN A 10 -3.71 -0.48 -50.42
CA ASN A 10 -2.41 -1.11 -50.36
C ASN A 10 -2.03 -1.47 -48.92
N ALA A 11 -1.58 -2.71 -48.70
CA ALA A 11 -1.28 -3.25 -47.38
C ALA A 11 0.16 -3.75 -47.26
N ILE A 12 0.78 -3.51 -46.10
CA ILE A 12 1.97 -4.24 -45.65
C ILE A 12 1.53 -5.29 -44.65
N VAL A 13 1.86 -6.57 -44.89
CA VAL A 13 1.53 -7.67 -43.98
C VAL A 13 2.81 -8.39 -43.58
N THR A 14 3.21 -8.21 -42.33
CA THR A 14 4.36 -8.91 -41.75
C THR A 14 3.98 -10.33 -41.29
N GLY A 15 4.91 -11.29 -41.43
CA GLY A 15 4.69 -12.70 -41.10
C GLY A 15 3.84 -13.46 -42.14
N ALA A 16 3.57 -12.84 -43.30
CA ALA A 16 2.70 -13.41 -44.35
C ALA A 16 3.41 -14.42 -45.27
N GLY A 17 4.64 -14.84 -44.96
CA GLY A 17 5.26 -15.99 -45.61
C GLY A 17 4.61 -17.32 -45.21
N SER A 18 3.74 -17.34 -44.19
CA SER A 18 2.95 -18.51 -43.79
C SER A 18 1.77 -18.19 -42.85
N GLY A 19 1.01 -19.22 -42.45
CA GLY A 19 0.09 -19.16 -41.32
C GLY A 19 -1.08 -18.18 -41.49
N ILE A 20 -1.47 -17.54 -40.38
CA ILE A 20 -2.61 -16.61 -40.31
C ILE A 20 -2.44 -15.45 -41.29
N CYS A 21 -1.26 -14.83 -41.30
CA CYS A 21 -1.00 -13.63 -42.09
C CYS A 21 -0.97 -13.92 -43.60
N LEU A 22 -0.56 -15.13 -44.02
CA LEU A 22 -0.69 -15.55 -45.41
C LEU A 22 -2.15 -15.67 -45.84
N ALA A 23 -2.99 -16.30 -45.02
CA ALA A 23 -4.42 -16.42 -45.29
C ALA A 23 -5.10 -15.04 -45.33
N PHE A 24 -4.68 -14.12 -44.46
CA PHE A 24 -5.17 -12.74 -44.46
C PHE A 24 -4.70 -11.96 -45.69
N ALA A 25 -3.44 -12.11 -46.12
CA ALA A 25 -2.92 -11.49 -47.34
C ALA A 25 -3.68 -11.98 -48.58
N GLN A 26 -3.97 -13.29 -48.67
CA GLN A 26 -4.80 -13.85 -49.73
C GLN A 26 -6.21 -13.22 -49.72
N GLN A 27 -6.83 -13.10 -48.55
CA GLN A 27 -8.16 -12.50 -48.42
C GLN A 27 -8.18 -11.03 -48.83
N LEU A 28 -7.13 -10.27 -48.54
CA LEU A 28 -6.97 -8.89 -49.01
C LEU A 28 -6.90 -8.81 -50.55
N LEU A 29 -6.08 -9.66 -51.18
CA LEU A 29 -5.95 -9.74 -52.64
C LEU A 29 -7.28 -10.09 -53.32
N GLU A 30 -7.98 -11.10 -52.79
CA GLU A 30 -9.30 -11.53 -53.30
C GLU A 30 -10.36 -10.43 -53.18
N ASN A 31 -10.18 -9.47 -52.27
CA ASN A 31 -11.05 -8.31 -52.09
C ASN A 31 -10.52 -7.03 -52.77
N GLY A 32 -9.51 -7.16 -53.64
CA GLY A 32 -9.00 -6.07 -54.46
C GLY A 32 -7.97 -5.16 -53.79
N CYS A 33 -7.31 -5.60 -52.72
CA CYS A 33 -6.23 -4.88 -52.05
C CYS A 33 -4.87 -5.44 -52.49
N SER A 34 -3.93 -4.58 -52.88
CA SER A 34 -2.55 -4.99 -53.18
C SER A 34 -1.76 -5.16 -51.89
N VAL A 35 -0.82 -6.12 -51.85
CA VAL A 35 -0.13 -6.52 -50.61
C VAL A 35 1.37 -6.62 -50.80
N VAL A 36 2.14 -6.03 -49.88
CA VAL A 36 3.54 -6.40 -49.67
C VAL A 36 3.63 -7.40 -48.53
N ILE A 37 4.08 -8.61 -48.86
CA ILE A 37 4.40 -9.66 -47.89
C ILE A 37 5.80 -9.41 -47.35
N ALA A 38 5.90 -9.20 -46.04
CA ALA A 38 7.16 -9.04 -45.34
C ALA A 38 7.41 -10.24 -44.42
N ASP A 39 8.43 -11.04 -44.73
CA ASP A 39 8.82 -12.19 -43.93
C ASP A 39 10.28 -12.58 -44.21
N LEU A 40 10.85 -13.47 -43.42
CA LEU A 40 12.20 -13.99 -43.63
C LEU A 40 12.31 -14.86 -44.90
N LYS A 41 11.23 -15.55 -45.25
CA LYS A 41 11.10 -16.39 -46.44
C LYS A 41 9.63 -16.69 -46.76
N LEU A 42 9.38 -17.09 -48.00
CA LEU A 42 8.11 -17.68 -48.40
C LEU A 42 8.14 -19.19 -48.16
N ARG A 43 7.01 -19.76 -47.75
CA ARG A 43 6.76 -21.22 -47.80
C ARG A 43 6.00 -21.55 -49.09
N PRO A 44 5.92 -22.83 -49.52
CA PRO A 44 5.33 -23.19 -50.82
C PRO A 44 3.97 -22.54 -51.12
N LYS A 45 3.02 -22.55 -50.17
CA LYS A 45 1.71 -21.87 -50.34
C LYS A 45 1.81 -20.36 -50.57
N ALA A 46 2.80 -19.70 -49.97
CA ALA A 46 3.03 -18.27 -50.15
C ALA A 46 3.74 -17.99 -51.49
N GLU A 47 4.64 -18.87 -51.93
CA GLU A 47 5.24 -18.81 -53.27
C GLU A 47 4.15 -18.95 -54.35
N ASP A 48 3.23 -19.90 -54.18
CA ASP A 48 2.09 -20.08 -55.08
C ASP A 48 1.20 -18.84 -55.14
N LEU A 49 0.92 -18.22 -53.98
CA LEU A 49 0.15 -16.97 -53.93
C LEU A 49 0.89 -15.84 -54.65
N VAL A 50 2.19 -15.69 -54.41
CA VAL A 50 3.00 -14.66 -55.09
C VAL A 50 2.98 -14.88 -56.61
N ASN A 51 3.28 -16.09 -57.06
CA ASN A 51 3.26 -16.44 -58.49
C ASN A 51 1.89 -16.19 -59.14
N LYS A 52 0.80 -16.45 -58.42
CA LYS A 52 -0.57 -16.22 -58.89
C LYS A 52 -0.93 -14.74 -59.07
N TRP A 53 -0.37 -13.84 -58.27
CA TRP A 53 -0.79 -12.43 -58.18
C TRP A 53 0.31 -11.41 -58.52
N THR A 54 1.40 -11.83 -59.18
CA THR A 54 2.54 -10.94 -59.55
C THR A 54 2.28 -10.07 -60.79
N THR A 55 1.22 -10.31 -61.59
CA THR A 55 1.04 -9.60 -62.88
C THR A 55 0.57 -8.15 -62.69
N THR A 56 1.26 -7.21 -63.32
CA THR A 56 1.01 -5.75 -63.27
C THR A 56 0.06 -5.25 -64.37
N GLU A 57 -0.78 -6.12 -64.94
CA GLU A 57 -1.68 -5.71 -66.03
C GLU A 57 -3.01 -5.13 -65.50
N GLY A 58 -3.16 -3.81 -65.64
CA GLY A 58 -4.36 -3.04 -65.30
C GLY A 58 -4.50 -2.73 -63.81
N ASP A 59 -5.68 -2.26 -63.39
CA ASP A 59 -6.00 -1.93 -61.97
C ASP A 59 -6.23 -3.18 -61.09
N LYS A 60 -5.55 -4.30 -61.39
CA LYS A 60 -5.66 -5.53 -60.62
C LYS A 60 -4.80 -5.46 -59.36
N PRO A 61 -5.25 -6.07 -58.24
CA PRO A 61 -4.43 -6.15 -57.05
C PRO A 61 -3.17 -6.98 -57.32
N THR A 62 -2.03 -6.51 -56.82
CA THR A 62 -0.73 -7.18 -56.97
C THR A 62 -0.17 -7.59 -55.62
N VAL A 63 0.72 -8.58 -55.63
CA VAL A 63 1.48 -8.97 -54.44
C VAL A 63 2.98 -8.90 -54.71
N HIS A 64 3.72 -8.38 -53.73
CA HIS A 64 5.17 -8.32 -53.76
C HIS A 64 5.74 -8.94 -52.48
N PHE A 65 6.81 -9.72 -52.62
CA PHE A 65 7.55 -10.21 -51.46
C PHE A 65 8.77 -9.32 -51.22
N HIS A 66 8.93 -8.87 -49.97
CA HIS A 66 10.13 -8.18 -49.52
C HIS A 66 10.70 -8.89 -48.29
N LYS A 67 11.88 -9.51 -48.45
CA LYS A 67 12.52 -10.24 -47.36
C LYS A 67 12.81 -9.28 -46.20
N THR A 68 12.22 -9.53 -45.04
CA THR A 68 12.29 -8.62 -43.89
C THR A 68 12.41 -9.42 -42.59
N ASP A 69 13.47 -9.15 -41.82
CA ASP A 69 13.53 -9.45 -40.39
C ASP A 69 12.98 -8.26 -39.61
N VAL A 70 11.83 -8.41 -38.96
CA VAL A 70 11.19 -7.33 -38.20
C VAL A 70 11.96 -6.93 -36.94
N SER A 71 12.92 -7.72 -36.48
CA SER A 71 13.83 -7.34 -35.39
C SER A 71 14.95 -6.40 -35.85
N ASP A 72 15.17 -6.27 -37.15
CA ASP A 72 16.14 -5.36 -37.75
C ASP A 72 15.43 -4.09 -38.26
N TRP A 73 15.65 -2.97 -37.56
CA TRP A 73 14.97 -1.71 -37.88
C TRP A 73 15.40 -1.11 -39.22
N ALA A 74 16.61 -1.40 -39.71
CA ALA A 74 17.02 -0.95 -41.03
C ALA A 74 16.20 -1.66 -42.13
N GLN A 75 15.89 -2.95 -41.92
CA GLN A 75 15.02 -3.70 -42.81
C GLN A 75 13.57 -3.23 -42.75
N LEU A 76 13.07 -2.76 -41.61
CA LEU A 76 11.74 -2.13 -41.52
C LEU A 76 11.66 -0.82 -42.33
N SER A 77 12.70 0.01 -42.30
CA SER A 77 12.79 1.19 -43.16
C SER A 77 12.84 0.80 -44.64
N SER A 78 13.69 -0.16 -45.02
CA SER A 78 13.78 -0.67 -46.39
C SER A 78 12.46 -1.28 -46.89
N LEU A 79 11.73 -1.99 -46.02
CA LEU A 79 10.39 -2.51 -46.33
C LEU A 79 9.42 -1.40 -46.66
N TRP A 80 9.41 -0.32 -45.86
CA TRP A 80 8.53 0.82 -46.08
C TRP A 80 8.82 1.49 -47.42
N ASP A 81 10.09 1.75 -47.71
CA ASP A 81 10.54 2.36 -48.97
C ASP A 81 10.16 1.50 -50.18
N ALA A 82 10.42 0.19 -50.11
CA ALA A 82 10.06 -0.75 -51.17
C ALA A 82 8.54 -0.82 -51.38
N ALA A 83 7.74 -0.77 -50.30
CA ALA A 83 6.30 -0.80 -50.41
C ALA A 83 5.74 0.46 -51.07
N LEU A 84 6.29 1.65 -50.74
CA LEU A 84 5.94 2.89 -51.42
C LEU A 84 6.39 2.90 -52.88
N GLU A 85 7.57 2.38 -53.20
CA GLU A 85 8.05 2.26 -54.58
C GLU A 85 7.11 1.41 -55.44
N LYS A 86 6.65 0.26 -54.91
CA LYS A 86 5.80 -0.67 -55.66
C LYS A 86 4.33 -0.26 -55.71
N LEU A 87 3.80 0.29 -54.62
CA LEU A 87 2.35 0.52 -54.47
C LEU A 87 1.95 2.00 -54.47
N GLY A 88 2.91 2.93 -54.37
CA GLY A 88 2.70 4.38 -54.39
C GLY A 88 2.07 4.98 -53.11
N GLN A 89 1.22 4.22 -52.42
CA GLN A 89 0.55 4.60 -51.18
C GLN A 89 0.45 3.36 -50.27
N ILE A 90 0.48 3.55 -48.95
CA ILE A 90 0.20 2.48 -47.97
C ILE A 90 -0.99 2.88 -47.10
N ASP A 91 -2.05 2.07 -47.11
CA ASP A 91 -3.28 2.29 -46.35
C ASP A 91 -3.34 1.43 -45.08
N ILE A 92 -2.84 0.20 -45.15
CA ILE A 92 -3.02 -0.82 -44.13
C ILE A 92 -1.66 -1.35 -43.70
N VAL A 93 -1.45 -1.45 -42.38
CA VAL A 93 -0.30 -2.17 -41.83
C VAL A 93 -0.79 -3.25 -40.89
N CYS A 94 -0.54 -4.49 -41.26
CA CYS A 94 -0.80 -5.66 -40.45
C CYS A 94 0.49 -6.14 -39.77
N ASN A 95 0.60 -5.79 -38.49
CA ASN A 95 1.65 -6.24 -37.58
C ASN A 95 1.36 -7.67 -37.13
N GLY A 96 1.81 -8.63 -37.92
CA GLY A 96 1.46 -10.04 -37.84
C GLY A 96 2.62 -10.99 -37.58
N ALA A 97 3.87 -10.55 -37.76
CA ALA A 97 5.03 -11.39 -37.49
C ALA A 97 5.10 -11.76 -35.99
N GLY A 98 5.44 -13.02 -35.70
CA GLY A 98 5.60 -13.47 -34.33
C GLY A 98 6.27 -14.83 -34.23
N ILE A 99 6.97 -15.03 -33.11
CA ILE A 99 7.61 -16.30 -32.73
C ILE A 99 7.14 -16.73 -31.35
N TYR A 100 7.18 -18.05 -31.11
CA TYR A 100 7.12 -18.60 -29.76
C TYR A 100 8.51 -18.52 -29.11
N GLU A 101 8.58 -18.51 -27.78
CA GLU A 101 9.83 -18.26 -27.04
C GLU A 101 10.88 -19.37 -27.30
N PRO A 102 12.01 -19.06 -27.96
CA PRO A 102 13.02 -20.06 -28.31
C PRO A 102 13.96 -20.35 -27.12
N PRO A 103 14.48 -21.59 -26.97
CA PRO A 103 15.47 -21.92 -25.95
C PRO A 103 16.75 -21.08 -26.03
N SER A 104 17.07 -20.50 -27.19
CA SER A 104 18.23 -19.65 -27.37
C SER A 104 18.08 -18.23 -26.86
N SER A 105 16.86 -17.79 -26.56
CA SER A 105 16.56 -16.46 -26.02
C SER A 105 15.27 -16.52 -25.20
N THR A 106 15.40 -17.09 -23.99
CA THR A 106 14.31 -17.41 -23.05
C THR A 106 14.67 -17.02 -21.63
N PHE A 107 13.65 -16.81 -20.78
CA PHE A 107 13.82 -16.59 -19.35
C PHE A 107 14.57 -17.75 -18.65
N TRP A 108 14.40 -18.98 -19.13
CA TRP A 108 14.93 -20.19 -18.48
C TRP A 108 16.39 -20.47 -18.78
N ASN A 109 16.97 -19.85 -19.81
CA ASN A 109 18.33 -20.09 -20.28
C ASN A 109 19.13 -18.78 -20.30
N PRO A 110 19.58 -18.29 -19.14
CA PRO A 110 20.28 -17.02 -19.05
C PRO A 110 21.64 -17.07 -19.77
N PRO A 111 22.04 -15.97 -20.44
CA PRO A 111 23.30 -15.89 -21.17
C PRO A 111 24.50 -16.01 -20.22
N GLY A 112 25.52 -16.76 -20.62
CA GLY A 112 26.72 -17.01 -19.81
C GLY A 112 26.54 -18.05 -18.71
N VAL A 113 25.33 -18.60 -18.55
CA VAL A 113 25.00 -19.66 -17.58
C VAL A 113 24.50 -20.91 -18.30
N SER A 114 23.54 -20.78 -19.21
CA SER A 114 23.01 -21.90 -19.99
C SER A 114 23.71 -22.02 -21.33
N SER A 115 24.17 -23.23 -21.68
CA SER A 115 24.77 -23.52 -22.99
C SER A 115 23.78 -23.46 -24.16
N LEU A 116 22.48 -23.43 -23.86
CA LEU A 116 21.43 -23.26 -24.87
C LEU A 116 21.24 -21.80 -25.28
N SER A 117 21.69 -20.85 -24.46
CA SER A 117 21.51 -19.41 -24.71
C SER A 117 22.43 -18.93 -25.83
N GLU A 118 21.89 -18.17 -26.79
CA GLU A 118 22.65 -17.47 -27.84
C GLU A 118 22.69 -15.96 -27.60
N ASP A 119 21.97 -15.46 -26.58
CA ASP A 119 22.02 -14.07 -26.19
C ASP A 119 23.42 -13.71 -25.66
N LYS A 120 23.89 -12.50 -25.96
CA LYS A 120 25.20 -12.04 -25.47
C LYS A 120 25.13 -11.68 -24.00
N VAL A 121 26.14 -12.08 -23.24
CA VAL A 121 26.27 -11.79 -21.79
C VAL A 121 26.35 -10.29 -21.51
N ASP A 122 26.96 -9.52 -22.43
CA ASP A 122 27.11 -8.06 -22.29
C ASP A 122 25.81 -7.29 -22.54
N GLY A 123 24.77 -7.95 -23.07
CA GLY A 123 23.50 -7.32 -23.41
C GLY A 123 23.66 -6.20 -24.43
N ASN A 124 24.54 -6.33 -25.43
CA ASN A 124 24.68 -5.32 -26.49
C ASN A 124 24.42 -5.87 -27.92
N PRO A 125 23.22 -5.64 -28.50
CA PRO A 125 22.04 -5.00 -27.88
C PRO A 125 21.26 -5.97 -26.97
N GLY A 126 20.77 -5.47 -25.83
CA GLY A 126 20.20 -6.26 -24.74
C GLY A 126 18.70 -6.47 -24.90
N VAL A 127 18.29 -7.22 -25.91
CA VAL A 127 16.87 -7.49 -26.18
C VAL A 127 16.67 -8.97 -26.47
N TYR A 128 15.77 -9.60 -25.70
CA TYR A 128 15.34 -10.96 -26.01
C TYR A 128 14.69 -11.04 -27.39
N LYS A 129 15.05 -12.06 -28.16
CA LYS A 129 14.57 -12.27 -29.54
C LYS A 129 13.04 -12.23 -29.64
N THR A 130 12.36 -12.81 -28.65
CA THR A 130 10.89 -12.80 -28.56
C THR A 130 10.31 -11.39 -28.47
N PHE A 131 10.92 -10.49 -27.68
CA PHE A 131 10.49 -9.09 -27.59
C PHE A 131 10.84 -8.29 -28.84
N ALA A 132 12.01 -8.53 -29.42
CA ALA A 132 12.44 -7.86 -30.65
C ALA A 132 11.44 -8.11 -31.79
N VAL A 133 11.01 -9.37 -31.96
CA VAL A 133 10.08 -9.78 -33.03
C VAL A 133 8.63 -9.47 -32.68
N ASN A 134 8.15 -9.84 -31.49
CA ASN A 134 6.71 -9.79 -31.17
C ASN A 134 6.22 -8.41 -30.74
N ALA A 135 7.12 -7.52 -30.27
CA ALA A 135 6.75 -6.22 -29.69
C ALA A 135 7.46 -5.05 -30.38
N LEU A 136 8.80 -5.00 -30.34
CA LEU A 136 9.54 -3.82 -30.77
C LEU A 136 9.47 -3.58 -32.29
N GLY A 137 9.62 -4.64 -33.09
CA GLY A 137 9.47 -4.56 -34.55
C GLY A 137 8.10 -4.01 -34.99
N PRO A 138 6.98 -4.62 -34.54
CA PRO A 138 5.64 -4.10 -34.76
C PRO A 138 5.43 -2.64 -34.36
N ILE A 139 5.92 -2.24 -33.19
CA ILE A 139 5.83 -0.86 -32.70
C ILE A 139 6.61 0.09 -33.62
N ARG A 140 7.81 -0.31 -34.04
CA ARG A 140 8.65 0.49 -34.94
C ARG A 140 8.01 0.66 -36.32
N LEU A 141 7.43 -0.40 -36.88
CA LEU A 141 6.72 -0.31 -38.15
C LEU A 141 5.46 0.55 -38.05
N ALA A 142 4.70 0.43 -36.96
CA ALA A 142 3.55 1.30 -36.70
C ALA A 142 3.96 2.77 -36.54
N GLN A 143 5.13 3.05 -35.96
CA GLN A 143 5.68 4.40 -35.86
C GLN A 143 5.93 5.02 -37.24
N ILE A 144 6.54 4.25 -38.16
CA ILE A 144 6.77 4.69 -39.55
C ILE A 144 5.41 4.94 -40.25
N ALA A 145 4.45 4.03 -40.07
CA ALA A 145 3.12 4.17 -40.68
C ALA A 145 2.35 5.39 -40.18
N MET A 146 2.39 5.64 -38.86
CA MET A 146 1.78 6.81 -38.26
C MET A 146 2.40 8.09 -38.81
N ASP A 147 3.73 8.20 -38.87
CA ASP A 147 4.40 9.38 -39.44
C ASP A 147 3.95 9.64 -40.89
N TYR A 148 3.93 8.60 -41.72
CA TYR A 148 3.44 8.69 -43.10
C TYR A 148 1.99 9.18 -43.19
N TRP A 149 1.04 8.61 -42.43
CA TRP A 149 -0.37 9.03 -42.49
C TRP A 149 -0.61 10.41 -41.88
N LEU A 150 0.19 10.82 -40.89
CA LEU A 150 0.13 12.18 -40.35
C LEU A 150 0.58 13.21 -41.39
N GLN A 151 1.57 12.86 -42.23
CA GLN A 151 2.03 13.68 -43.35
C GLN A 151 1.09 13.61 -44.57
N ASN A 152 0.34 12.51 -44.72
CA ASN A 152 -0.56 12.27 -45.86
C ASN A 152 -2.01 12.07 -45.38
N ARG A 153 -2.64 13.16 -44.93
CA ARG A 153 -3.98 13.16 -44.28
C ARG A 153 -5.13 12.63 -45.13
N ASN A 154 -4.95 12.57 -46.44
CA ASN A 154 -5.90 11.99 -47.39
C ASN A 154 -5.94 10.45 -47.32
N VAL A 155 -4.90 9.82 -46.77
CA VAL A 155 -4.82 8.36 -46.62
C VAL A 155 -5.61 7.92 -45.40
N GLN A 156 -6.55 7.01 -45.59
CA GLN A 156 -7.31 6.41 -44.49
C GLN A 156 -6.53 5.24 -43.89
N GLY A 157 -5.59 5.55 -42.99
CA GLY A 157 -4.71 4.57 -42.35
C GLY A 157 -5.46 3.54 -41.49
N ASN A 158 -4.96 2.31 -41.44
CA ASN A 158 -5.50 1.24 -40.61
C ASN A 158 -4.39 0.33 -40.06
N LEU A 159 -4.21 0.35 -38.73
CA LEU A 159 -3.31 -0.53 -37.98
C LEU A 159 -4.08 -1.76 -37.49
N LEU A 160 -3.70 -2.92 -38.02
CA LEU A 160 -4.17 -4.21 -37.52
C LEU A 160 -3.03 -4.95 -36.83
N TRP A 161 -3.28 -5.42 -35.61
CA TRP A 161 -2.27 -6.10 -34.82
C TRP A 161 -2.68 -7.55 -34.55
N VAL A 162 -1.75 -8.49 -34.74
CA VAL A 162 -1.92 -9.90 -34.34
C VAL A 162 -1.24 -10.11 -32.99
N ALA A 163 -2.02 -9.95 -31.93
CA ALA A 163 -1.59 -10.19 -30.55
C ALA A 163 -1.75 -11.69 -30.22
N SER A 164 -2.36 -12.02 -29.08
CA SER A 164 -2.73 -13.37 -28.65
C SER A 164 -3.59 -13.27 -27.40
N CYS A 165 -4.39 -14.29 -27.09
CA CYS A 165 -4.97 -14.43 -25.75
C CYS A 165 -3.88 -14.48 -24.65
N GLY A 166 -2.66 -14.88 -25.00
CA GLY A 166 -1.49 -14.79 -24.13
C GLY A 166 -1.07 -13.36 -23.74
N GLY A 167 -1.74 -12.31 -24.26
CA GLY A 167 -1.55 -10.94 -23.79
C GLY A 167 -2.29 -10.61 -22.49
N TYR A 168 -3.21 -11.46 -22.04
CA TYR A 168 -3.98 -11.30 -20.80
C TYR A 168 -4.23 -12.63 -20.06
N LEU A 169 -3.88 -13.76 -20.66
CA LEU A 169 -3.64 -15.03 -19.96
C LEU A 169 -2.17 -15.09 -19.52
N HIS A 170 -1.81 -16.08 -18.70
CA HIS A 170 -0.44 -16.22 -18.17
C HIS A 170 0.01 -17.67 -18.18
N SER A 171 1.28 -17.92 -18.51
CA SER A 171 1.89 -19.24 -18.41
C SER A 171 3.35 -19.12 -18.00
N LEU A 172 3.73 -19.95 -17.02
CA LEU A 172 5.12 -20.08 -16.59
C LEU A 172 6.00 -20.63 -17.71
N GLN A 173 5.49 -21.46 -18.62
CA GLN A 173 6.37 -22.18 -19.53
C GLN A 173 7.08 -21.30 -20.57
N THR A 174 6.51 -20.14 -20.92
CA THR A 174 7.08 -19.20 -21.90
C THR A 174 6.74 -17.76 -21.52
N PRO A 175 7.30 -17.24 -20.43
CA PRO A 175 6.87 -15.98 -19.84
C PRO A 175 7.17 -14.78 -20.77
N LEU A 176 8.22 -14.82 -21.58
CA LEU A 176 8.57 -13.74 -22.50
C LEU A 176 7.59 -13.67 -23.67
N TYR A 177 7.06 -14.80 -24.15
CA TYR A 177 6.00 -14.79 -25.17
C TYR A 177 4.76 -14.05 -24.67
N PHE A 178 4.27 -14.42 -23.48
CA PHE A 178 3.07 -13.81 -22.89
C PHE A 178 3.30 -12.32 -22.60
N ALA A 179 4.44 -11.96 -22.00
CA ALA A 179 4.80 -10.57 -21.75
C ALA A 179 4.90 -9.74 -23.05
N SER A 180 5.48 -10.29 -24.12
CA SER A 180 5.59 -9.61 -25.42
C SER A 180 4.22 -9.35 -26.06
N LYS A 181 3.26 -10.27 -25.92
CA LYS A 181 1.89 -10.10 -26.42
C LYS A 181 1.07 -9.15 -25.56
N ALA A 182 1.31 -9.12 -24.24
CA ALA A 182 0.72 -8.12 -23.34
C ALA A 182 1.18 -6.70 -23.71
N ALA A 183 2.44 -6.52 -24.08
CA ALA A 183 2.96 -5.24 -24.56
C ALA A 183 2.19 -4.72 -25.78
N ILE A 184 1.88 -5.58 -26.76
CA ILE A 184 1.08 -5.21 -27.93
C ILE A 184 -0.35 -4.82 -27.54
N VAL A 185 -1.02 -5.58 -26.67
CA VAL A 185 -2.39 -5.26 -26.20
C VAL A 185 -2.42 -3.87 -25.55
N SER A 186 -1.45 -3.58 -24.68
CA SER A 186 -1.33 -2.27 -24.02
C SER A 186 -1.01 -1.15 -25.02
N PHE A 187 -0.14 -1.41 -26.00
CA PHE A 187 0.23 -0.43 -27.02
C PHE A 187 -0.97 -0.07 -27.91
N VAL A 188 -1.76 -1.06 -28.33
CA VAL A 188 -2.99 -0.85 -29.11
C VAL A 188 -3.98 0.02 -28.34
N LYS A 189 -4.20 -0.24 -27.04
CA LYS A 189 -5.08 0.58 -26.20
C LYS A 189 -4.57 2.00 -26.03
N SER A 190 -3.25 2.19 -25.96
CA SER A 190 -2.62 3.52 -25.91
C SER A 190 -2.90 4.35 -27.18
N LEU A 191 -3.12 3.69 -28.32
CA LEU A 191 -3.49 4.30 -29.58
C LEU A 191 -5.02 4.35 -29.83
N SER A 192 -5.87 4.08 -28.83
CA SER A 192 -7.34 4.03 -28.99
C SER A 192 -7.97 5.31 -29.56
N THR A 193 -7.38 6.48 -29.30
CA THR A 193 -7.95 7.76 -29.75
C THR A 193 -7.49 8.20 -31.15
N VAL A 194 -6.62 7.43 -31.83
CA VAL A 194 -6.04 7.85 -33.12
C VAL A 194 -7.08 7.94 -34.25
N ARG A 195 -8.14 7.13 -34.24
CA ARG A 195 -9.22 7.23 -35.22
C ARG A 195 -9.97 8.54 -35.06
N LYS A 196 -10.35 8.87 -33.82
CA LYS A 196 -11.03 10.13 -33.49
C LYS A 196 -10.17 11.36 -33.79
N ARG A 197 -8.85 11.29 -33.56
CA ARG A 197 -7.93 12.43 -33.74
C ARG A 197 -7.46 12.61 -35.16
N PHE A 198 -7.23 11.52 -35.88
CA PHE A 198 -6.49 11.51 -37.14
C PHE A 198 -7.15 10.71 -38.27
N GLY A 199 -8.31 10.11 -38.04
CA GLY A 199 -8.99 9.26 -39.01
C GLY A 199 -8.35 7.88 -39.21
N ILE A 200 -7.35 7.52 -38.41
CA ILE A 200 -6.58 6.28 -38.53
C ILE A 200 -7.20 5.18 -37.65
N ARG A 201 -7.60 4.05 -38.24
CA ARG A 201 -8.13 2.91 -37.49
C ARG A 201 -6.99 2.16 -36.78
N ASN A 202 -7.28 1.59 -35.62
CA ASN A 202 -6.33 0.81 -34.83
C ASN A 202 -7.06 -0.28 -34.03
N ALA A 203 -6.74 -1.55 -34.22
CA ALA A 203 -7.34 -2.66 -33.46
C ALA A 203 -6.44 -3.90 -33.44
N ALA A 204 -6.56 -4.71 -32.38
CA ALA A 204 -5.85 -5.97 -32.25
C ALA A 204 -6.79 -7.16 -32.28
N VAL A 205 -6.35 -8.23 -32.96
CA VAL A 205 -6.94 -9.56 -32.85
C VAL A 205 -6.06 -10.38 -31.91
N CYS A 206 -6.68 -11.10 -30.98
CA CYS A 206 -6.05 -11.93 -29.97
C CYS A 206 -6.46 -13.40 -30.19
N PRO A 207 -5.76 -14.14 -31.07
CA PRO A 207 -6.09 -15.53 -31.30
C PRO A 207 -5.76 -16.40 -30.10
N GLY A 208 -6.62 -17.41 -29.87
CA GLY A 208 -6.32 -18.61 -29.11
C GLY A 208 -5.40 -19.56 -29.90
N ALA A 209 -5.60 -20.86 -29.70
CA ALA A 209 -4.84 -21.87 -30.43
C ALA A 209 -5.18 -21.83 -31.94
N VAL A 210 -4.16 -21.66 -32.80
CA VAL A 210 -4.30 -21.67 -34.27
C VAL A 210 -3.27 -22.61 -34.87
N HIS A 211 -3.71 -23.51 -35.74
CA HIS A 211 -2.84 -24.44 -36.47
C HIS A 211 -2.01 -23.69 -37.51
N THR A 212 -0.79 -23.29 -37.13
CA THR A 212 0.13 -22.54 -37.98
C THR A 212 1.57 -23.03 -37.80
N PRO A 213 2.47 -22.65 -38.73
CA PRO A 213 3.87 -23.02 -38.60
C PRO A 213 4.66 -22.41 -37.43
N ILE A 214 4.05 -21.55 -36.61
CA ILE A 214 4.68 -21.04 -35.38
C ILE A 214 5.05 -22.17 -34.40
N PHE A 215 4.33 -23.29 -34.45
CA PHE A 215 4.57 -24.49 -33.65
C PHE A 215 5.36 -25.58 -34.40
N HIS A 216 5.84 -25.35 -35.62
CA HIS A 216 6.68 -26.35 -36.30
C HIS A 216 8.07 -26.57 -35.66
N PRO A 217 8.73 -25.53 -35.08
CA PRO A 217 9.98 -25.73 -34.35
C PRO A 217 9.83 -26.77 -33.23
N GLU A 218 10.84 -27.61 -33.06
CA GLU A 218 10.80 -28.75 -32.13
C GLU A 218 10.47 -28.32 -30.69
N TYR A 219 11.06 -27.23 -30.22
CA TYR A 219 10.91 -26.73 -28.86
C TYR A 219 9.49 -26.29 -28.47
N CYS A 220 8.61 -26.06 -29.44
CA CYS A 220 7.23 -25.61 -29.20
C CYS A 220 6.17 -26.47 -29.91
N ARG A 221 6.57 -27.56 -30.58
CA ARG A 221 5.65 -28.43 -31.33
C ARG A 221 4.57 -29.04 -30.45
N ASP A 222 4.94 -29.47 -29.25
CA ASP A 222 4.01 -30.10 -28.30
C ASP A 222 3.03 -29.11 -27.66
N ARG A 223 3.15 -27.81 -27.95
CA ARG A 223 2.14 -26.80 -27.55
C ARG A 223 0.91 -26.82 -28.45
N MET A 224 1.04 -27.37 -29.65
CA MET A 224 -0.08 -27.57 -30.57
C MET A 224 -0.07 -28.99 -31.16
N PRO A 225 -0.34 -30.03 -30.35
CA PRO A 225 -0.56 -31.37 -30.87
C PRO A 225 -1.64 -31.39 -31.97
N PRO A 226 -1.56 -32.29 -32.97
CA PRO A 226 -2.60 -32.42 -34.01
C PRO A 226 -4.01 -32.64 -33.44
N SER A 227 -4.08 -33.18 -32.22
CA SER A 227 -5.29 -33.44 -31.45
C SER A 227 -5.95 -32.19 -30.86
N THR A 228 -5.25 -31.06 -30.78
CA THR A 228 -5.73 -29.83 -30.13
C THR A 228 -6.82 -29.18 -30.97
N LEU A 229 -7.95 -28.90 -30.32
CA LEU A 229 -9.01 -28.08 -30.89
C LEU A 229 -8.50 -26.63 -31.03
N GLY A 230 -8.38 -26.16 -32.26
CA GLY A 230 -7.90 -24.81 -32.55
C GLY A 230 -8.33 -24.36 -33.93
N LEU A 231 -8.25 -23.05 -34.15
CA LEU A 231 -8.64 -22.43 -35.41
C LEU A 231 -7.73 -22.87 -36.56
N THR A 232 -8.28 -22.91 -37.77
CA THR A 232 -7.45 -22.86 -38.98
C THR A 232 -6.93 -21.44 -39.21
N ALA A 233 -5.85 -21.31 -39.98
CA ALA A 233 -5.34 -19.99 -40.37
C ALA A 233 -6.42 -19.13 -41.09
N GLU A 234 -7.23 -19.76 -41.93
CA GLU A 234 -8.34 -19.12 -42.66
C GLU A 234 -9.46 -18.62 -41.73
N GLN A 235 -9.85 -19.42 -40.73
CA GLN A 235 -10.84 -18.99 -39.73
C GLN A 235 -10.36 -17.76 -38.96
N CYS A 236 -9.08 -17.73 -38.56
CA CYS A 236 -8.51 -16.56 -37.89
C CYS A 236 -8.41 -15.35 -38.82
N ALA A 237 -8.00 -15.56 -40.08
CA ALA A 237 -7.93 -14.49 -41.09
C ALA A 237 -9.30 -13.86 -41.36
N ASN A 238 -10.37 -14.65 -41.40
CA ASN A 238 -11.74 -14.14 -41.54
C ASN A 238 -12.10 -13.15 -40.41
N VAL A 239 -11.71 -13.45 -39.16
CA VAL A 239 -11.93 -12.52 -38.04
C VAL A 239 -11.04 -11.29 -38.17
N MET A 240 -9.79 -11.43 -38.61
CA MET A 240 -8.92 -10.28 -38.91
C MET A 240 -9.53 -9.36 -39.96
N PHE A 241 -10.14 -9.92 -41.01
CA PHE A 241 -10.83 -9.15 -42.05
C PHE A 241 -12.06 -8.43 -41.51
N GLN A 242 -12.85 -9.08 -40.65
CA GLN A 242 -13.96 -8.43 -39.93
C GLN A 242 -13.47 -7.27 -39.06
N VAL A 243 -12.40 -7.47 -38.28
CA VAL A 243 -11.82 -6.43 -37.41
C VAL A 243 -11.28 -5.24 -38.22
N LEU A 244 -10.65 -5.52 -39.36
CA LEU A 244 -10.16 -4.50 -40.26
C LEU A 244 -11.31 -3.63 -40.83
N THR A 245 -12.41 -4.26 -41.25
CA THR A 245 -13.42 -3.66 -42.12
C THR A 245 -14.69 -3.15 -41.42
N GLU A 246 -15.14 -3.81 -40.35
CA GLU A 246 -16.38 -3.47 -39.67
C GLU A 246 -16.27 -2.15 -38.88
N GLU A 247 -17.33 -1.34 -38.94
CA GLU A 247 -17.36 0.01 -38.36
C GLU A 247 -17.16 0.01 -36.83
N LYS A 248 -17.66 -1.03 -36.16
CA LYS A 248 -17.62 -1.19 -34.69
C LYS A 248 -16.20 -1.35 -34.12
N TYR A 249 -15.24 -1.68 -34.98
CA TYR A 249 -13.83 -1.81 -34.60
C TYR A 249 -13.00 -0.62 -35.12
N GLY A 250 -11.75 -0.52 -34.67
CA GLY A 250 -10.78 0.48 -35.11
C GLY A 250 -10.50 1.60 -34.09
N ASP A 251 -11.05 1.50 -32.88
CA ASP A 251 -10.91 2.48 -31.79
C ASP A 251 -10.08 1.92 -30.61
N GLY A 252 -9.07 1.09 -30.93
CA GLY A 252 -8.23 0.39 -29.96
C GLY A 252 -8.86 -0.88 -29.38
N ASN A 253 -9.77 -1.51 -30.13
CA ASN A 253 -10.47 -2.74 -29.73
C ASN A 253 -9.47 -3.91 -29.59
N ILE A 254 -9.71 -4.76 -28.60
CA ILE A 254 -8.96 -6.01 -28.36
C ILE A 254 -9.92 -7.17 -28.59
N VAL A 255 -9.80 -7.84 -29.73
CA VAL A 255 -10.80 -8.82 -30.19
C VAL A 255 -10.25 -10.22 -30.06
N GLU A 256 -10.74 -10.98 -29.09
CA GLU A 256 -10.41 -12.39 -28.93
C GLU A 256 -11.11 -13.25 -29.98
N THR A 257 -10.39 -14.22 -30.53
CA THR A 257 -10.96 -15.27 -31.37
C THR A 257 -10.43 -16.64 -30.98
N MET A 258 -11.32 -17.61 -30.79
CA MET A 258 -10.97 -18.99 -30.47
C MET A 258 -12.01 -19.97 -30.97
N LEU A 259 -11.60 -21.22 -31.19
CA LEU A 259 -12.51 -22.32 -31.47
C LEU A 259 -13.04 -22.88 -30.14
N ILE A 260 -14.35 -22.84 -29.92
CA ILE A 260 -15.00 -23.36 -28.71
C ILE A 260 -15.84 -24.59 -29.05
N GLY A 261 -16.04 -25.49 -28.08
CA GLY A 261 -16.80 -26.73 -28.25
C GLY A 261 -15.92 -27.98 -28.15
N ASN A 262 -16.28 -29.02 -28.89
CA ASN A 262 -15.54 -30.28 -28.97
C ASN A 262 -15.23 -30.61 -30.45
N ARG A 263 -14.59 -31.76 -30.70
CA ARG A 263 -14.20 -32.14 -32.08
C ARG A 263 -15.37 -32.36 -33.03
N GLU A 264 -16.52 -32.79 -32.51
CA GLU A 264 -17.71 -33.13 -33.29
C GLU A 264 -18.63 -31.91 -33.50
N SER A 265 -18.60 -30.96 -32.56
CA SER A 265 -19.39 -29.73 -32.59
C SER A 265 -18.56 -28.58 -32.02
N ASN A 266 -18.08 -27.71 -32.90
CA ASN A 266 -17.32 -26.52 -32.55
C ASN A 266 -17.76 -25.31 -33.37
N SER A 267 -17.46 -24.13 -32.85
CA SER A 267 -17.72 -22.85 -33.52
C SER A 267 -16.63 -21.84 -33.23
N VAL A 268 -16.42 -20.91 -34.18
CA VAL A 268 -15.52 -19.78 -34.00
C VAL A 268 -16.22 -18.76 -33.11
N ASN A 269 -15.68 -18.57 -31.91
CA ASN A 269 -16.14 -17.57 -30.96
C ASN A 269 -15.31 -16.31 -31.09
N VAL A 270 -15.98 -15.17 -31.28
CA VAL A 270 -15.36 -13.84 -31.38
C VAL A 270 -15.97 -12.95 -30.32
N ARG A 271 -15.13 -12.32 -29.50
CA ARG A 271 -15.58 -11.34 -28.50
C ARG A 271 -14.58 -10.21 -28.34
N GLU A 272 -15.07 -9.03 -28.02
CA GLU A 272 -14.21 -7.93 -27.56
C GLU A 272 -13.89 -8.11 -26.07
N ILE A 273 -12.63 -7.95 -25.70
CA ILE A 273 -12.16 -8.02 -24.33
C ILE A 273 -12.13 -6.61 -23.73
N PRO A 274 -12.98 -6.31 -22.72
CA PRO A 274 -12.94 -5.04 -22.01
C PRO A 274 -11.67 -5.00 -21.15
N MET A 275 -10.69 -4.20 -21.55
CA MET A 275 -9.43 -4.05 -20.81
C MET A 275 -9.58 -3.19 -19.55
N GLU A 276 -10.73 -2.53 -19.37
CA GLU A 276 -11.10 -1.74 -18.20
C GLU A 276 -11.17 -2.57 -16.90
N ALA A 277 -11.31 -3.90 -17.02
CA ALA A 277 -11.30 -4.83 -15.89
C ALA A 277 -9.88 -5.18 -15.39
N LEU A 278 -8.85 -5.01 -16.24
CA LEU A 278 -7.44 -5.27 -15.90
C LEU A 278 -6.67 -3.99 -15.52
N TYR A 279 -7.17 -2.83 -15.95
CA TYR A 279 -6.68 -1.51 -15.54
C TYR A 279 -7.89 -0.67 -15.15
N PRO A 280 -8.20 -0.49 -13.86
CA PRO A 280 -9.40 0.22 -13.45
C PRO A 280 -9.34 1.66 -13.97
N THR A 281 -10.16 1.95 -14.99
CA THR A 281 -10.51 3.32 -15.36
C THR A 281 -11.15 3.98 -14.15
N VAL A 282 -10.54 5.05 -13.64
CA VAL A 282 -11.21 5.99 -12.73
C VAL A 282 -12.52 6.37 -13.42
N GLN A 283 -13.66 5.99 -12.84
CA GLN A 283 -14.97 6.31 -13.37
C GLN A 283 -15.10 7.83 -13.46
N ILE A 284 -15.01 8.38 -14.67
CA ILE A 284 -15.47 9.73 -14.93
C ILE A 284 -16.99 9.68 -14.82
N ILE A 285 -17.48 10.05 -13.63
CA ILE A 285 -18.88 10.33 -13.35
C ILE A 285 -19.38 11.25 -14.47
N LYS A 286 -20.49 10.86 -15.11
CA LYS A 286 -21.24 11.67 -16.08
C LYS A 286 -21.68 13.00 -15.45
N MET A 287 -20.79 13.99 -15.39
CA MET A 287 -21.16 15.37 -15.13
C MET A 287 -21.42 16.07 -16.46
N LYS A 288 -22.63 16.65 -16.57
CA LYS A 288 -23.07 17.51 -17.67
C LYS A 288 -22.16 18.75 -17.75
N TYR A 289 -21.07 18.69 -18.50
CA TYR A 289 -20.36 19.87 -18.97
C TYR A 289 -20.09 19.78 -20.47
N SER A 290 -20.29 20.92 -21.14
CA SER A 290 -20.12 21.13 -22.57
C SER A 290 -18.75 20.61 -23.08
N PRO A 291 -18.69 19.96 -24.26
CA PRO A 291 -17.45 19.43 -24.84
C PRO A 291 -16.36 20.49 -25.11
N TRP A 292 -16.70 21.78 -25.03
CA TRP A 292 -15.74 22.89 -25.14
C TRP A 292 -14.84 23.05 -23.90
N SER A 293 -15.27 22.58 -22.73
CA SER A 293 -14.54 22.76 -21.46
C SER A 293 -13.32 21.83 -21.34
N LEU A 294 -13.37 20.67 -22.00
CA LEU A 294 -12.28 19.68 -22.06
C LEU A 294 -11.22 20.02 -23.12
N PHE A 295 -11.56 20.87 -24.10
CA PHE A 295 -10.63 21.31 -25.13
C PHE A 295 -9.70 22.43 -24.64
N LEU A 296 -10.17 23.31 -23.73
CA LEU A 296 -9.34 24.37 -23.18
C LEU A 296 -8.17 23.85 -22.33
N SER A 297 -8.32 22.69 -21.68
CA SER A 297 -7.23 22.03 -20.95
C SER A 297 -6.18 21.37 -21.85
N ALA A 298 -6.51 21.08 -23.12
CA ALA A 298 -5.58 20.44 -24.06
C ALA A 298 -4.81 21.45 -24.92
N SER A 299 -5.35 22.65 -25.15
CA SER A 299 -4.68 23.73 -25.90
C SER A 299 -3.81 24.65 -25.03
N LEU A 300 -3.92 24.60 -23.70
CA LEU A 300 -3.04 25.34 -22.76
C LEU A 300 -1.66 24.69 -22.54
N LEU A 301 -1.39 23.51 -23.12
CA LEU A 301 -0.06 22.88 -23.08
C LEU A 301 0.87 23.33 -24.23
N GLY A 302 0.42 24.28 -25.06
CA GLY A 302 1.18 24.85 -26.17
C GLY A 302 1.83 26.21 -25.91
N GLY A 303 1.75 26.76 -24.70
CA GLY A 303 2.29 28.09 -24.40
C GLY A 303 2.75 28.24 -22.95
N THR A 304 4.07 28.14 -22.74
CA THR A 304 4.84 28.76 -21.64
C THR A 304 4.22 28.74 -20.24
N GLU A 305 4.24 27.56 -19.62
CA GLU A 305 4.91 27.30 -18.34
C GLU A 305 4.82 25.79 -18.18
N ALA A 306 5.89 25.07 -18.53
CA ALA A 306 6.01 23.67 -18.16
C ALA A 306 5.83 23.63 -16.64
N GLN A 307 4.72 23.06 -16.16
CA GLN A 307 4.68 22.53 -14.80
C GLN A 307 5.87 21.58 -14.75
N ASN A 308 6.94 22.03 -14.11
CA ASN A 308 8.08 21.19 -13.78
C ASN A 308 7.48 19.94 -13.15
N LEU A 309 7.45 18.84 -13.89
CA LEU A 309 7.28 17.51 -13.32
C LEU A 309 8.41 17.44 -12.30
N ALA A 310 8.07 17.62 -11.03
CA ALA A 310 9.02 17.48 -9.95
C ALA A 310 9.69 16.12 -10.19
N LEU A 311 11.02 16.14 -10.30
CA LEU A 311 11.80 14.90 -10.35
C LEU A 311 11.25 14.00 -9.26
N ALA A 312 10.94 12.74 -9.60
CA ALA A 312 10.54 11.75 -8.61
C ALA A 312 11.58 11.81 -7.49
N LEU A 313 11.16 12.26 -6.30
CA LEU A 313 12.04 12.21 -5.14
C LEU A 313 12.41 10.73 -4.98
N PRO A 314 13.71 10.38 -4.90
CA PRO A 314 14.10 9.01 -4.70
C PRO A 314 13.38 8.49 -3.44
N PHE A 315 12.66 7.37 -3.57
CA PHE A 315 12.13 6.67 -2.41
C PHE A 315 13.27 6.47 -1.41
N SER A 316 12.99 6.64 -0.11
CA SER A 316 14.00 6.46 0.93
C SER A 316 14.69 5.10 0.76
N THR A 317 15.97 5.11 0.38
CA THR A 317 16.82 3.91 0.30
C THR A 317 17.33 3.47 1.68
N GLY A 318 16.92 4.17 2.76
CA GLY A 318 17.33 3.97 4.14
C GLY A 318 16.66 2.78 4.84
N PHE A 319 16.47 1.66 4.13
CA PHE A 319 16.11 0.37 4.76
C PHE A 319 17.32 -0.32 5.38
N ASN A 320 18.54 0.21 5.18
CA ASN A 320 19.76 -0.38 5.69
C ASN A 320 20.03 0.10 7.13
N SER A 321 20.03 -0.83 8.09
CA SER A 321 20.57 -0.63 9.44
C SER A 321 21.72 -1.62 9.62
N SER A 322 22.80 -1.15 10.27
CA SER A 322 24.03 -1.92 10.49
C SER A 322 24.39 -2.00 11.99
N PHE A 323 23.39 -2.03 12.85
CA PHE A 323 23.57 -2.10 14.29
C PHE A 323 24.13 -3.46 14.72
N SER A 324 25.11 -3.42 15.62
CA SER A 324 25.62 -4.60 16.31
C SER A 324 26.03 -4.25 17.74
N LEU A 325 25.60 -5.06 18.71
CA LEU A 325 26.07 -4.99 20.08
C LEU A 325 27.58 -5.18 20.15
N SER A 326 28.26 -4.34 20.94
CA SER A 326 29.68 -4.50 21.21
C SER A 326 29.94 -5.68 22.17
N PRO A 327 31.14 -6.29 22.13
CA PRO A 327 31.52 -7.33 23.09
C PRO A 327 31.38 -6.90 24.56
N ALA A 328 31.62 -5.61 24.84
CA ALA A 328 31.45 -5.04 26.18
C ALA A 328 29.97 -4.98 26.61
N GLN A 329 29.06 -4.67 25.68
CA GLN A 329 27.61 -4.69 25.93
C GLN A 329 27.11 -6.11 26.17
N ILE A 330 27.53 -7.07 25.34
CA ILE A 330 27.17 -8.50 25.48
C ILE A 330 27.62 -9.02 26.85
N LYS A 331 28.90 -8.80 27.19
CA LYS A 331 29.46 -9.22 28.48
C LYS A 331 28.80 -8.50 29.66
N GLY A 332 28.60 -7.19 29.56
CA GLY A 332 28.05 -6.36 30.64
C GLY A 332 26.59 -6.67 30.97
N ALA A 333 25.80 -7.12 29.98
CA ALA A 333 24.41 -7.50 30.14
C ALA A 333 24.20 -9.03 30.28
N ASN A 334 25.30 -9.80 30.34
CA ASN A 334 25.31 -11.27 30.41
C ASN A 334 24.36 -11.91 29.38
N LEU A 335 24.56 -11.58 28.11
CA LEU A 335 23.75 -12.12 27.01
C LEU A 335 24.39 -13.39 26.45
N SER A 336 23.57 -14.40 26.15
CA SER A 336 23.99 -15.50 25.30
C SER A 336 24.12 -15.03 23.85
N ASP A 337 24.84 -15.78 23.02
CA ASP A 337 25.00 -15.46 21.60
C ASP A 337 23.65 -15.40 20.88
N THR A 338 22.70 -16.29 21.23
CA THR A 338 21.33 -16.29 20.70
C THR A 338 20.59 -15.01 21.04
N VAL A 339 20.58 -14.60 22.32
CA VAL A 339 19.89 -13.38 22.76
C VAL A 339 20.53 -12.15 22.12
N ALA A 340 21.87 -12.09 22.06
CA ALA A 340 22.58 -10.98 21.42
C ALA A 340 22.23 -10.87 19.92
N SER A 341 22.18 -12.00 19.21
CA SER A 341 21.79 -12.05 17.80
C SER A 341 20.33 -11.60 17.58
N SER A 342 19.40 -12.06 18.43
CA SER A 342 18.00 -11.64 18.37
C SER A 342 17.84 -10.14 18.65
N VAL A 343 18.55 -9.59 19.65
CA VAL A 343 18.54 -8.15 19.93
C VAL A 343 19.08 -7.35 18.75
N ASN A 344 20.20 -7.77 18.14
CA ASN A 344 20.73 -7.13 16.94
C ASN A 344 19.67 -7.11 15.82
N THR A 345 19.03 -8.25 15.55
CA THR A 345 18.00 -8.36 14.51
C THR A 345 16.83 -7.42 14.76
N VAL A 346 16.30 -7.39 15.99
CA VAL A 346 15.18 -6.54 16.36
C VAL A 346 15.53 -5.05 16.26
N ILE A 347 16.72 -4.64 16.69
CA ILE A 347 17.14 -3.23 16.61
C ILE A 347 17.36 -2.82 15.15
N ASN A 348 18.00 -3.67 14.33
CA ASN A 348 18.16 -3.40 12.90
C ASN A 348 16.78 -3.23 12.21
N PHE A 349 15.83 -4.12 12.51
CA PHE A 349 14.47 -4.01 11.99
C PHE A 349 13.79 -2.71 12.45
N HIS A 350 13.83 -2.40 13.75
CA HIS A 350 13.23 -1.17 14.30
C HIS A 350 13.84 0.08 13.67
N GLN A 351 15.16 0.18 13.56
CA GLN A 351 15.82 1.32 12.91
C GLN A 351 15.47 1.40 11.41
N SER A 352 15.38 0.26 10.71
CA SER A 352 14.91 0.21 9.32
C SER A 352 13.42 0.59 9.17
N SER A 353 12.69 0.78 10.28
CA SER A 353 11.31 1.27 10.30
C SER A 353 11.19 2.76 10.67
N LEU A 354 12.30 3.45 10.96
CA LEU A 354 12.31 4.89 11.27
C LEU A 354 12.33 5.77 10.03
N ALA A 355 11.31 6.62 9.87
CA ALA A 355 11.33 7.70 8.89
C ALA A 355 12.48 8.68 9.21
N ASN A 356 13.16 9.18 8.17
CA ASN A 356 14.28 10.12 8.29
C ASN A 356 15.42 9.66 9.22
N GLY A 357 15.58 8.37 9.46
CA GLY A 357 16.62 7.85 10.38
C GLY A 357 16.33 8.07 11.87
N GLY A 358 15.13 8.55 12.22
CA GLY A 358 14.66 8.78 13.59
C GLY A 358 14.97 10.17 14.14
N PRO A 359 14.51 10.48 15.37
CA PRO A 359 14.59 11.81 15.98
C PRO A 359 15.96 12.46 16.02
N LYS A 360 17.02 11.65 16.18
CA LYS A 360 18.39 12.16 16.26
C LYS A 360 18.94 12.65 14.91
N GLN A 361 18.30 12.26 13.81
CA GLN A 361 18.70 12.60 12.44
C GLN A 361 17.65 13.47 11.73
N ASP A 362 16.49 13.67 12.34
CA ASP A 362 15.42 14.50 11.82
C ASP A 362 15.36 15.83 12.59
N ASP A 363 15.78 16.90 11.92
CA ASP A 363 15.83 18.26 12.45
C ASP A 363 14.49 18.73 13.03
N PHE A 364 13.36 18.12 12.63
CA PHE A 364 12.07 18.41 13.23
C PHE A 364 12.08 18.31 14.75
N TYR A 365 12.70 17.26 15.31
CA TYR A 365 12.72 16.99 16.76
C TYR A 365 13.74 17.83 17.53
N THR A 366 14.58 18.60 16.84
CA THR A 366 15.48 19.56 17.51
C THR A 366 14.66 20.71 18.10
N LEU A 367 14.81 20.91 19.42
CA LEU A 367 14.10 21.94 20.15
C LEU A 367 14.50 23.35 19.70
N PRO A 368 13.52 24.25 19.50
CA PRO A 368 13.81 25.66 19.32
C PRO A 368 14.34 26.29 20.62
N VAL A 369 14.95 27.46 20.51
CA VAL A 369 15.41 28.26 21.66
C VAL A 369 14.27 28.45 22.65
N LYS A 370 14.57 28.24 23.95
CA LYS A 370 13.59 28.33 25.02
C LYS A 370 12.99 29.74 25.08
N ARG A 371 11.66 29.83 25.00
CA ARG A 371 10.94 31.08 25.27
C ARG A 371 10.84 31.33 26.77
N THR A 372 10.76 32.59 27.18
CA THR A 372 10.70 32.98 28.60
C THR A 372 9.32 32.75 29.22
N ASP A 373 8.28 32.63 28.42
CA ASP A 373 6.86 32.63 28.80
C ASP A 373 6.15 31.30 28.50
N LEU A 374 6.81 30.16 28.76
CA LEU A 374 6.25 28.86 28.44
C LEU A 374 4.93 28.59 29.20
N ARG A 375 3.89 28.22 28.46
CA ARG A 375 2.63 27.67 28.99
C ARG A 375 2.42 26.26 28.46
N PRO A 376 1.70 25.37 29.17
CA PRO A 376 1.26 24.09 28.62
C PRO A 376 0.38 24.28 27.37
N GLY A 377 0.39 23.30 26.47
CA GLY A 377 -0.31 23.34 25.18
C GLY A 377 0.26 24.36 24.20
N GLN A 378 1.38 25.02 24.50
CA GLN A 378 2.00 25.98 23.60
C GLN A 378 2.70 25.25 22.45
N VAL A 379 2.44 25.73 21.24
CA VAL A 379 3.12 25.28 20.04
C VAL A 379 4.56 25.81 20.03
N LEU A 380 5.51 24.90 19.91
CA LEU A 380 6.94 25.20 19.84
C LEU A 380 7.42 25.25 18.40
N LYS A 381 7.00 24.29 17.58
CA LYS A 381 7.42 24.12 16.18
C LYS A 381 6.31 23.43 15.40
N VAL A 382 6.15 23.80 14.14
CA VAL A 382 5.16 23.22 13.22
C VAL A 382 5.86 22.82 11.94
N GLN A 383 5.61 21.60 11.49
CA GLN A 383 5.81 21.20 10.12
C GLN A 383 4.44 20.98 9.51
N GLU A 384 3.94 22.02 8.83
CA GLU A 384 2.60 22.03 8.25
C GLU A 384 2.50 21.03 7.09
N VAL A 385 3.51 20.98 6.23
CA VAL A 385 3.60 20.01 5.14
C VAL A 385 4.80 19.10 5.40
N THR A 386 4.53 17.82 5.62
CA THR A 386 5.57 16.80 5.74
C THR A 386 5.73 16.09 4.41
N GLU A 387 6.97 15.95 3.95
CA GLU A 387 7.29 15.12 2.79
C GLU A 387 6.89 13.66 3.07
N PRO A 388 5.95 13.07 2.32
CA PRO A 388 5.46 11.73 2.61
C PRO A 388 6.41 10.62 2.17
N ALA A 389 7.41 10.87 1.30
CA ALA A 389 8.30 9.82 0.77
C ALA A 389 9.00 8.92 1.83
N PRO A 390 9.39 9.41 3.02
CA PRO A 390 9.93 8.57 4.10
C PRO A 390 8.87 7.78 4.87
N PHE A 391 7.58 7.99 4.63
CA PHE A 391 6.48 7.37 5.36
C PHE A 391 5.69 6.39 4.48
N SER A 392 5.04 5.43 5.12
CA SER A 392 4.15 4.43 4.53
C SER A 392 2.69 4.75 4.85
N ILE A 393 2.25 5.98 4.56
CA ILE A 393 0.86 6.43 4.77
C ILE A 393 -0.02 6.10 3.56
N ALA A 394 -1.34 6.01 3.77
CA ALA A 394 -2.29 5.72 2.71
C ALA A 394 -2.26 6.80 1.60
N PRO A 395 -2.20 6.43 0.31
CA PRO A 395 -2.30 7.39 -0.79
C PRO A 395 -3.56 8.28 -0.65
N GLY A 396 -3.40 9.58 -0.86
CA GLY A 396 -4.46 10.58 -0.64
C GLY A 396 -4.49 11.17 0.77
N SER A 397 -3.74 10.63 1.73
CA SER A 397 -3.55 11.27 3.03
C SER A 397 -2.37 12.25 3.00
N SER A 398 -2.34 13.20 3.94
CA SER A 398 -1.16 14.05 4.16
C SER A 398 -0.82 14.13 5.64
N LEU A 399 0.41 14.54 5.95
CA LEU A 399 0.96 14.49 7.32
C LEU A 399 1.47 15.88 7.72
N SER A 400 1.12 16.31 8.92
CA SER A 400 1.76 17.41 9.63
C SER A 400 2.38 16.90 10.92
N ARG A 401 3.35 17.62 11.46
CA ARG A 401 3.94 17.33 12.77
C ARG A 401 4.03 18.60 13.60
N ILE A 402 3.83 18.48 14.91
CA ILE A 402 3.96 19.59 15.86
C ILE A 402 4.86 19.22 17.04
N LEU A 403 5.68 20.16 17.47
CA LEU A 403 6.26 20.16 18.80
C LEU A 403 5.43 21.09 19.67
N TYR A 404 5.09 20.64 20.86
CA TYR A 404 4.29 21.40 21.81
C TYR A 404 4.81 21.17 23.22
N THR A 405 4.38 22.01 24.15
CA THR A 405 4.65 21.81 25.58
C THR A 405 3.50 21.05 26.24
N THR A 406 3.84 20.16 27.17
CA THR A 406 2.93 19.46 28.08
C THR A 406 3.39 19.66 29.53
N ARG A 407 2.77 18.99 30.49
CA ARG A 407 3.28 18.89 31.86
C ARG A 407 3.53 17.44 32.22
N ASN A 408 4.71 17.19 32.79
CA ASN A 408 4.97 15.90 33.42
C ASN A 408 4.13 15.72 34.69
N PHE A 409 4.21 14.53 35.28
CA PHE A 409 3.50 14.18 36.50
C PHE A 409 3.73 15.17 37.66
N ASN A 410 4.94 15.74 37.77
CA ASN A 410 5.29 16.72 38.81
C ASN A 410 4.85 18.15 38.47
N GLY A 411 4.16 18.36 37.35
CA GLY A 411 3.67 19.66 36.89
C GLY A 411 4.69 20.53 36.16
N THR A 412 5.89 20.00 35.89
CA THR A 412 6.94 20.72 35.15
C THR A 412 6.58 20.79 33.67
N ILE A 413 6.72 21.98 33.07
CA ILE A 413 6.48 22.18 31.65
C ILE A 413 7.64 21.58 30.85
N ILE A 414 7.34 20.64 29.98
CA ILE A 414 8.31 19.92 29.16
C ILE A 414 7.82 19.83 27.70
N PRO A 415 8.71 19.69 26.72
CA PRO A 415 8.33 19.48 25.33
C PRO A 415 7.87 18.04 25.05
N ALA A 416 7.02 17.90 24.04
CA ALA A 416 6.58 16.66 23.44
C ALA A 416 6.30 16.87 21.94
N SER A 417 6.15 15.77 21.20
CA SER A 417 5.81 15.78 19.77
C SER A 417 4.48 15.07 19.49
N ALA A 418 3.88 15.41 18.36
CA ALA A 418 2.68 14.76 17.84
C ALA A 418 2.68 14.83 16.30
N TYR A 419 1.99 13.89 15.67
CA TYR A 419 1.64 13.98 14.26
C TYR A 419 0.14 14.23 14.06
N ILE A 420 -0.19 14.83 12.91
CA ILE A 420 -1.56 14.99 12.44
C ILE A 420 -1.67 14.33 11.08
N LEU A 421 -2.50 13.29 10.98
CA LEU A 421 -2.80 12.62 9.72
C LEU A 421 -4.11 13.18 9.16
N TRP A 422 -4.03 13.72 7.94
CA TRP A 422 -5.14 14.40 7.29
C TRP A 422 -5.86 13.50 6.29
N PRO A 423 -7.21 13.49 6.31
CA PRO A 423 -7.99 12.84 5.27
C PRO A 423 -7.96 13.66 3.99
N PHE A 424 -8.09 13.00 2.83
CA PHE A 424 -8.35 13.70 1.57
C PHE A 424 -9.71 14.41 1.60
N LEU A 425 -10.73 13.69 2.06
CA LEU A 425 -12.12 14.14 2.12
C LEU A 425 -12.59 14.10 3.58
N PRO A 426 -12.73 15.26 4.23
CA PRO A 426 -13.25 15.35 5.59
C PRO A 426 -14.66 14.75 5.72
N ARG A 427 -14.87 13.92 6.74
CA ARG A 427 -16.18 13.34 7.03
C ARG A 427 -17.15 14.42 7.49
N GLN A 428 -18.35 14.41 6.91
CA GLN A 428 -19.40 15.39 7.17
C GLN A 428 -20.54 14.75 7.97
N PHE A 429 -21.04 15.46 8.99
CA PHE A 429 -22.16 15.01 9.85
C PHE A 429 -23.39 15.92 9.78
N ASN A 430 -23.26 17.05 9.08
CA ASN A 430 -24.33 18.03 8.89
C ASN A 430 -24.61 18.19 7.39
N SER A 431 -25.78 18.72 7.03
CA SER A 431 -26.18 18.96 5.63
C SER A 431 -25.44 20.12 4.94
N LYS A 432 -24.64 20.89 5.69
CA LYS A 432 -23.73 21.90 5.15
C LYS A 432 -22.32 21.31 5.10
N SER A 433 -21.66 21.37 3.95
CA SER A 433 -20.23 21.07 3.83
C SER A 433 -19.47 22.09 4.67
N ASP A 434 -18.94 21.63 5.80
CA ASP A 434 -17.94 22.37 6.56
C ASP A 434 -16.60 21.82 6.08
N ASP A 435 -15.77 22.63 5.40
CA ASP A 435 -14.49 22.18 4.80
C ASP A 435 -13.43 21.80 5.88
N LYS A 436 -13.88 21.47 7.09
CA LYS A 436 -13.11 21.17 8.29
C LYS A 436 -13.33 19.74 8.75
N ALA A 437 -12.24 19.06 9.10
CA ALA A 437 -12.28 17.70 9.56
C ALA A 437 -12.70 17.58 11.04
N PRO A 438 -13.59 16.63 11.38
CA PRO A 438 -13.71 16.11 12.74
C PRO A 438 -12.43 15.36 13.10
N ALA A 439 -12.01 15.44 14.37
CA ALA A 439 -10.75 14.85 14.80
C ALA A 439 -10.94 13.61 15.69
N ILE A 440 -10.03 12.65 15.57
CA ILE A 440 -9.81 11.63 16.59
C ILE A 440 -8.47 11.90 17.24
N LEU A 441 -8.49 12.06 18.55
CA LEU A 441 -7.31 12.18 19.38
C LEU A 441 -6.85 10.77 19.79
N TRP A 442 -5.80 10.28 19.15
CA TRP A 442 -5.34 8.89 19.23
C TRP A 442 -4.22 8.70 20.25
N ALA A 443 -4.56 8.12 21.39
CA ALA A 443 -3.62 7.68 22.42
C ALA A 443 -3.11 6.27 22.11
N HIS A 444 -1.88 6.17 21.58
CA HIS A 444 -1.30 4.89 21.19
C HIS A 444 -0.93 4.00 22.39
N GLY A 445 -0.90 2.68 22.17
CA GLY A 445 -0.36 1.70 23.12
C GLY A 445 1.18 1.69 23.19
N THR A 446 1.77 0.68 23.81
CA THR A 446 3.22 0.65 24.11
C THR A 446 4.12 0.53 22.88
N SER A 447 4.60 1.65 22.34
CA SER A 447 5.57 1.68 21.23
C SER A 447 7.00 1.37 21.69
N GLY A 448 7.35 1.85 22.89
CA GLY A 448 8.64 1.63 23.54
C GLY A 448 8.88 2.67 24.63
N PHE A 449 10.15 2.85 25.03
CA PHE A 449 10.50 3.59 26.25
C PHE A 449 11.48 4.75 26.01
N PHE A 450 12.03 4.86 24.81
CA PHE A 450 13.07 5.82 24.47
C PHE A 450 12.75 6.56 23.17
N ILE A 451 13.53 7.60 22.89
CA ILE A 451 13.29 8.58 21.83
C ILE A 451 12.87 7.99 20.48
N ASP A 452 13.50 6.90 20.01
CA ASP A 452 13.21 6.26 18.71
C ASP A 452 11.89 5.46 18.66
N SER A 453 11.14 5.42 19.77
CA SER A 453 9.85 4.74 19.86
C SER A 453 8.66 5.69 19.68
N ALA A 454 8.88 6.94 19.28
CA ALA A 454 7.79 7.87 18.99
C ALA A 454 7.01 7.45 17.74
N PRO A 455 5.68 7.26 17.80
CA PRO A 455 4.85 6.99 16.63
C PRO A 455 5.16 7.85 15.40
N SER A 456 5.34 9.17 15.58
CA SER A 456 5.63 10.14 14.51
C SER A 456 6.97 9.93 13.80
N THR A 457 7.84 9.06 14.32
CA THR A 457 9.15 8.72 13.75
C THR A 457 9.11 7.41 12.98
N HIS A 458 8.04 6.62 13.09
CA HIS A 458 7.90 5.37 12.36
C HIS A 458 7.33 5.62 10.97
N ARG A 459 7.85 4.91 9.96
CA ARG A 459 7.34 4.95 8.59
C ARG A 459 5.83 4.71 8.55
N GLY A 460 5.34 3.71 9.30
CA GLY A 460 3.92 3.38 9.41
C GLY A 460 3.15 4.11 10.51
N LEU A 461 3.73 5.17 11.11
CA LEU A 461 3.13 5.97 12.19
C LEU A 461 2.71 5.20 13.46
N TYR A 462 3.20 3.96 13.60
CA TYR A 462 2.83 2.98 14.62
C TYR A 462 1.33 2.59 14.57
N TYR A 463 0.99 1.32 14.80
CA TYR A 463 -0.31 0.70 14.43
C TYR A 463 -0.64 0.63 12.92
N GLU A 464 0.15 1.22 12.03
CA GLU A 464 0.00 1.07 10.56
C GLU A 464 -1.46 1.23 10.10
N ASN A 465 -1.99 0.29 9.33
CA ASN A 465 -3.37 0.30 8.81
C ASN A 465 -4.45 -0.10 9.84
N VAL A 466 -4.10 -0.27 11.12
CA VAL A 466 -5.03 -0.76 12.15
C VAL A 466 -5.90 0.36 12.72
N VAL A 467 -5.32 1.53 13.05
CA VAL A 467 -6.09 2.65 13.62
C VAL A 467 -5.88 3.98 12.90
N PRO A 468 -4.69 4.63 12.92
CA PRO A 468 -4.59 6.02 12.46
C PRO A 468 -4.92 6.15 10.97
N LEU A 469 -4.37 5.27 10.14
CA LEU A 469 -4.66 5.25 8.70
C LEU A 469 -6.12 4.89 8.43
N ALA A 470 -6.69 3.93 9.16
CA ALA A 470 -8.10 3.55 8.99
C ALA A 470 -9.05 4.72 9.31
N LEU A 471 -8.79 5.46 10.38
CA LEU A 471 -9.58 6.64 10.74
C LEU A 471 -9.45 7.78 9.71
N ALA A 472 -8.23 8.01 9.21
CA ALA A 472 -7.99 9.01 8.17
C ALA A 472 -8.68 8.66 6.84
N GLN A 473 -8.69 7.38 6.45
CA GLN A 473 -9.41 6.91 5.28
C GLN A 473 -10.93 7.05 5.42
N GLU A 474 -11.44 7.04 6.65
CA GLU A 474 -12.84 7.27 6.98
C GLU A 474 -13.19 8.76 7.14
N GLY A 475 -12.26 9.66 6.80
CA GLY A 475 -12.49 11.10 6.74
C GLY A 475 -12.27 11.86 8.05
N TYR A 476 -11.71 11.23 9.08
CA TYR A 476 -11.32 11.92 10.32
C TYR A 476 -9.88 12.43 10.23
N ALA A 477 -9.61 13.63 10.74
CA ALA A 477 -8.23 14.00 11.07
C ALA A 477 -7.78 13.22 12.30
N VAL A 478 -6.57 12.67 12.31
CA VAL A 478 -6.04 11.95 13.47
C VAL A 478 -4.94 12.79 14.10
N VAL A 479 -5.15 13.25 15.33
CA VAL A 479 -4.12 13.91 16.15
C VAL A 479 -3.54 12.86 17.08
N ALA A 480 -2.26 12.56 16.94
CA ALA A 480 -1.61 11.47 17.66
C ALA A 480 -0.36 11.98 18.39
N PRO A 481 -0.42 12.19 19.73
CA PRO A 481 0.76 12.48 20.53
C PRO A 481 1.74 11.31 20.52
N ASP A 482 3.03 11.61 20.65
CA ASP A 482 4.05 10.59 20.90
C ASP A 482 4.22 10.24 22.38
N TYR A 483 3.64 11.04 23.28
CA TYR A 483 3.99 11.15 24.71
C TYR A 483 5.36 11.76 24.96
N ALA A 484 5.47 12.48 26.08
CA ALA A 484 6.73 13.13 26.45
C ALA A 484 7.85 12.10 26.70
N GLY A 485 9.06 12.39 26.25
CA GLY A 485 10.19 11.46 26.34
C GLY A 485 10.30 10.48 25.17
N LEU A 486 9.27 10.39 24.32
CA LEU A 486 9.35 9.77 22.99
C LEU A 486 9.47 10.90 21.96
N GLY A 487 10.35 10.75 20.96
CA GLY A 487 10.63 11.78 19.95
C GLY A 487 11.49 12.94 20.47
N VAL A 488 11.18 13.47 21.66
CA VAL A 488 11.95 14.49 22.36
C VAL A 488 12.28 14.01 23.78
N ASP A 489 13.54 13.63 24.03
CA ASP A 489 14.01 13.07 25.30
C ASP A 489 14.91 14.02 26.10
N LYS A 490 15.07 15.26 25.63
CA LYS A 490 15.89 16.29 26.28
C LYS A 490 15.09 17.56 26.54
N SER A 491 15.30 18.17 27.69
CA SER A 491 14.84 19.52 28.00
C SER A 491 15.86 20.57 27.52
N TRP A 492 15.48 21.85 27.56
CA TRP A 492 16.33 22.97 27.15
C TRP A 492 17.61 23.13 27.98
N ASP A 493 17.65 22.58 29.20
CA ASP A 493 18.84 22.57 30.07
C ASP A 493 19.71 21.31 29.88
N GLY A 494 19.35 20.43 28.94
CA GLY A 494 20.03 19.17 28.65
C GLY A 494 19.64 17.99 29.56
N SER A 495 18.73 18.20 30.53
CA SER A 495 18.21 17.13 31.37
C SER A 495 17.39 16.11 30.58
N ASP A 496 17.42 14.85 31.02
CA ASP A 496 16.65 13.75 30.42
C ASP A 496 15.15 13.91 30.72
N ILE A 497 14.32 13.71 29.71
CA ILE A 497 12.87 13.56 29.80
C ILE A 497 12.55 12.09 29.57
N PRO A 498 12.31 11.29 30.62
CA PRO A 498 11.91 9.90 30.43
C PRO A 498 10.43 9.81 30.05
N HIS A 499 10.08 8.82 29.22
CA HIS A 499 8.69 8.45 29.00
C HIS A 499 8.05 7.98 30.31
N GLN A 500 7.06 8.72 30.82
CA GLN A 500 6.40 8.42 32.09
C GLN A 500 5.36 7.31 31.91
N TYR A 501 5.87 6.13 31.53
CA TYR A 501 5.09 4.93 31.23
C TYR A 501 4.16 4.55 32.40
N PHE A 502 2.89 4.29 32.08
CA PHE A 502 1.77 4.08 33.02
C PHE A 502 1.50 5.18 34.06
N ALA A 503 2.19 6.33 34.00
CA ALA A 503 1.74 7.52 34.72
C ALA A 503 0.58 8.15 33.94
N THR A 504 -0.59 7.52 34.00
CA THR A 504 -1.78 7.86 33.21
C THR A 504 -2.13 9.35 33.21
N PRO A 505 -2.04 10.09 34.33
CA PRO A 505 -2.28 11.55 34.33
C PRO A 505 -1.30 12.38 33.50
N ALA A 506 -0.05 11.91 33.32
CA ALA A 506 0.91 12.56 32.44
C ALA A 506 0.57 12.30 30.97
N GLY A 507 0.33 11.04 30.59
CA GLY A 507 -0.08 10.70 29.23
C GLY A 507 -1.41 11.35 28.81
N ALA A 508 -2.36 11.50 29.73
CA ALA A 508 -3.60 12.23 29.50
C ALA A 508 -3.36 13.71 29.19
N GLN A 509 -2.39 14.34 29.87
CA GLN A 509 -2.00 15.72 29.59
C GLN A 509 -1.29 15.85 28.24
N ASP A 510 -0.36 14.95 27.93
CA ASP A 510 0.30 14.91 26.60
C ASP A 510 -0.75 14.87 25.49
N THR A 511 -1.74 14.01 25.66
CA THR A 511 -2.84 13.83 24.71
C THR A 511 -3.70 15.08 24.56
N LEU A 512 -4.21 15.64 25.66
CA LEU A 512 -5.07 16.82 25.60
C LEU A 512 -4.34 18.08 25.13
N PHE A 513 -3.09 18.30 25.56
CA PHE A 513 -2.29 19.43 25.10
C PHE A 513 -1.86 19.31 23.63
N ALA A 514 -1.68 18.09 23.10
CA ALA A 514 -1.50 17.89 21.67
C ALA A 514 -2.72 18.36 20.88
N MET A 515 -3.94 18.11 21.39
CA MET A 515 -5.17 18.57 20.75
C MET A 515 -5.32 20.10 20.83
N GLU A 516 -5.00 20.73 21.96
CA GLU A 516 -4.98 22.20 22.06
C GLU A 516 -4.01 22.82 21.05
N ALA A 517 -2.78 22.28 20.98
CA ALA A 517 -1.76 22.74 20.05
C ALA A 517 -2.19 22.53 18.59
N ALA A 518 -2.80 21.38 18.25
CA ALA A 518 -3.32 21.12 16.91
C ALA A 518 -4.45 22.09 16.53
N LEU A 519 -5.36 22.40 17.45
CA LEU A 519 -6.43 23.38 17.22
C LEU A 519 -5.88 24.81 17.09
N GLU A 520 -4.85 25.18 17.86
CA GLU A 520 -4.20 26.48 17.76
C GLU A 520 -3.60 26.70 16.36
N VAL A 521 -2.91 25.70 15.81
CA VAL A 521 -2.26 25.79 14.49
C VAL A 521 -3.26 25.60 13.35
N PHE A 522 -4.15 24.62 13.45
CA PHE A 522 -4.96 24.12 12.34
C PHE A 522 -6.47 24.38 12.53
N SER A 523 -6.85 25.45 13.24
CA SER A 523 -8.26 25.85 13.46
C SER A 523 -9.06 26.10 12.17
N ASN A 524 -8.38 26.40 11.06
CA ASN A 524 -8.98 26.53 9.74
C ASN A 524 -9.28 25.18 9.06
N ARG A 525 -8.64 24.09 9.48
CA ARG A 525 -8.81 22.73 8.94
C ARG A 525 -9.53 21.78 9.90
N LEU A 526 -9.49 22.04 11.21
CA LEU A 526 -10.15 21.24 12.23
C LEU A 526 -11.48 21.87 12.65
N SER A 527 -12.53 21.06 12.73
CA SER A 527 -13.88 21.52 13.09
C SER A 527 -14.01 21.92 14.57
N GLY A 528 -13.04 21.55 15.39
CA GLY A 528 -13.09 21.65 16.85
C GLY A 528 -13.83 20.48 17.52
N LYS A 529 -14.64 19.70 16.79
CA LYS A 529 -15.26 18.48 17.32
C LYS A 529 -14.28 17.32 17.31
N PHE A 530 -14.18 16.59 18.42
CA PHE A 530 -13.28 15.45 18.51
C PHE A 530 -13.74 14.36 19.48
N ALA A 531 -13.32 13.13 19.21
CA ALA A 531 -13.38 12.00 20.13
C ALA A 531 -11.97 11.58 20.56
N ILE A 532 -11.85 10.94 21.72
CA ILE A 532 -10.59 10.35 22.19
C ILE A 532 -10.65 8.84 21.97
N MET A 533 -9.57 8.25 21.49
CA MET A 533 -9.49 6.80 21.29
C MET A 533 -8.13 6.30 21.73
N GLY A 534 -8.06 5.13 22.37
CA GLY A 534 -6.78 4.52 22.72
C GLY A 534 -6.84 3.01 22.94
N HIS A 535 -5.67 2.37 22.90
CA HIS A 535 -5.49 0.93 23.10
C HIS A 535 -4.38 0.59 24.10
N SER A 536 -4.54 -0.45 24.93
CA SER A 536 -3.52 -0.91 25.88
C SER A 536 -3.13 0.19 26.88
N GLN A 537 -1.85 0.57 26.98
CA GLN A 537 -1.40 1.79 27.69
C GLN A 537 -2.23 3.01 27.27
N GLY A 538 -2.41 3.19 25.96
CA GLY A 538 -3.19 4.27 25.37
C GLY A 538 -4.68 4.20 25.71
N GLY A 539 -5.22 3.02 25.98
CA GLY A 539 -6.60 2.85 26.46
C GLY A 539 -6.76 3.44 27.86
N GLY A 540 -5.80 3.14 28.76
CA GLY A 540 -5.72 3.78 30.07
C GLY A 540 -5.56 5.30 29.96
N VAL A 541 -4.68 5.77 29.07
CA VAL A 541 -4.49 7.21 28.78
C VAL A 541 -5.77 7.88 28.26
N ALA A 542 -6.50 7.23 27.35
CA ALA A 542 -7.76 7.75 26.82
C ALA A 542 -8.83 7.89 27.92
N TRP A 543 -8.96 6.87 28.79
CA TRP A 543 -9.83 6.94 29.96
C TRP A 543 -9.39 8.07 30.91
N GLY A 544 -8.10 8.16 31.23
CA GLY A 544 -7.53 9.23 32.05
C GLY A 544 -7.73 10.62 31.47
N ALA A 545 -7.73 10.77 30.15
CA ALA A 545 -8.05 12.02 29.47
C ALA A 545 -9.53 12.39 29.65
N ALA A 546 -10.45 11.41 29.61
CA ALA A 546 -11.85 11.64 29.97
C ALA A 546 -12.02 12.06 31.43
N GLU A 547 -11.24 11.49 32.36
CA GLU A 547 -11.20 11.94 33.77
C GLU A 547 -10.67 13.38 33.89
N ALA A 548 -9.60 13.71 33.18
CA ALA A 548 -9.03 15.05 33.17
C ALA A 548 -9.99 16.10 32.60
N LEU A 549 -10.78 15.74 31.57
CA LEU A 549 -11.81 16.61 31.00
C LEU A 549 -13.00 16.84 31.96
N ALA A 550 -13.40 15.83 32.73
CA ALA A 550 -14.42 16.01 33.78
C ALA A 550 -13.89 16.78 34.99
N LYS A 551 -12.57 16.75 35.19
CA LYS A 551 -11.91 17.47 36.27
C LYS A 551 -11.95 18.97 35.98
N GLY A 552 -12.97 19.63 36.50
CA GLY A 552 -13.20 21.06 36.27
C GLY A 552 -12.12 22.02 36.78
N LYS A 553 -11.04 21.57 37.45
CA LYS A 553 -9.89 22.39 37.89
C LYS A 553 -8.58 21.60 37.85
N ASP A 554 -7.50 22.21 37.35
CA ASP A 554 -6.13 21.69 37.44
C ASP A 554 -5.53 21.86 38.85
N ILE A 555 -4.30 21.39 39.04
CA ILE A 555 -3.54 21.52 40.29
C ILE A 555 -3.24 22.97 40.69
N SER A 556 -3.36 23.93 39.76
CA SER A 556 -3.24 25.38 40.02
C SER A 556 -4.59 26.05 40.33
N GLY A 557 -5.67 25.28 40.40
CA GLY A 557 -7.02 25.77 40.66
C GLY A 557 -7.71 26.43 39.46
N ARG A 558 -7.07 26.45 38.28
CA ARG A 558 -7.66 26.97 37.03
C ARG A 558 -8.48 25.87 36.36
N ARG A 559 -9.60 26.22 35.73
CA ARG A 559 -10.35 25.22 34.96
C ARG A 559 -9.54 24.82 33.72
N ALA A 560 -8.90 23.65 33.74
CA ALA A 560 -8.17 23.14 32.58
C ALA A 560 -9.11 22.55 31.55
N PHE A 561 -8.73 22.64 30.28
CA PHE A 561 -9.40 22.01 29.13
C PHE A 561 -10.89 22.38 28.94
N VAL A 562 -11.38 23.47 29.54
CA VAL A 562 -12.79 23.90 29.41
C VAL A 562 -13.17 24.16 27.96
N GLU A 563 -12.25 24.75 27.19
CA GLU A 563 -12.49 25.03 25.78
C GLU A 563 -12.49 23.74 24.95
N LEU A 564 -11.59 22.79 25.23
CA LEU A 564 -11.63 21.46 24.61
C LEU A 564 -12.92 20.72 24.92
N LEU A 565 -13.42 20.78 26.16
CA LEU A 565 -14.63 20.07 26.56
C LEU A 565 -15.85 20.45 25.71
N LYS A 566 -15.89 21.66 25.12
CA LYS A 566 -16.98 22.09 24.23
C LYS A 566 -17.04 21.29 22.92
N GLY A 567 -15.89 20.80 22.45
CA GLY A 567 -15.75 20.02 21.21
C GLY A 567 -15.73 18.51 21.42
N TYR A 568 -15.57 18.05 22.66
CA TYR A 568 -15.48 16.63 23.01
C TYR A 568 -16.82 15.91 22.79
N VAL A 569 -16.80 14.78 22.07
CA VAL A 569 -18.00 13.98 21.77
C VAL A 569 -18.02 12.60 22.43
N GLY A 570 -16.90 12.10 22.94
CA GLY A 570 -16.82 10.80 23.63
C GLY A 570 -15.42 10.19 23.62
N THR A 571 -15.24 9.12 24.40
CA THR A 571 -13.98 8.37 24.54
C THR A 571 -14.17 6.90 24.24
N ILE A 572 -13.22 6.28 23.52
CA ILE A 572 -13.11 4.84 23.32
C ILE A 572 -11.82 4.33 23.93
N SER A 573 -11.94 3.32 24.78
CA SER A 573 -10.85 2.75 25.55
C SER A 573 -10.81 1.24 25.32
N ILE A 574 -9.86 0.78 24.50
CA ILE A 574 -9.75 -0.61 24.06
C ILE A 574 -8.65 -1.34 24.84
N ALA A 575 -8.97 -2.51 25.39
CA ALA A 575 -8.08 -3.31 26.23
C ALA A 575 -7.25 -2.46 27.22
N PRO A 576 -7.87 -1.57 28.01
CA PRO A 576 -7.15 -0.55 28.73
C PRO A 576 -6.34 -1.10 29.90
N VAL A 577 -5.14 -0.58 30.08
CA VAL A 577 -4.42 -0.71 31.36
C VAL A 577 -5.16 0.12 32.41
N THR A 578 -5.96 -0.53 33.25
CA THR A 578 -6.71 0.15 34.32
C THR A 578 -6.02 0.16 35.67
N LYS A 579 -5.15 -0.84 35.92
CA LYS A 579 -4.29 -0.96 37.10
C LYS A 579 -2.86 -1.27 36.61
N PRO A 580 -1.89 -0.35 36.73
CA PRO A 580 -0.54 -0.53 36.15
C PRO A 580 0.15 -1.85 36.53
N LEU A 581 0.08 -2.25 37.81
CA LEU A 581 0.77 -3.44 38.31
C LEU A 581 -0.02 -4.75 38.17
N SER A 582 -1.23 -4.72 37.60
CA SER A 582 -1.97 -5.94 37.26
C SER A 582 -1.53 -6.57 35.94
N THR A 583 -0.67 -5.89 35.18
CA THR A 583 -0.01 -6.41 33.97
C THR A 583 1.10 -7.42 34.36
N PRO A 584 1.65 -8.22 33.42
CA PRO A 584 2.73 -9.16 33.75
C PRO A 584 3.86 -8.49 34.53
N ARG A 585 4.18 -9.03 35.72
CA ARG A 585 5.02 -8.35 36.73
C ARG A 585 6.41 -8.00 36.22
N LEU A 586 7.04 -8.94 35.51
CA LEU A 586 8.34 -8.71 34.88
C LEU A 586 8.30 -7.52 33.91
N PHE A 587 7.22 -7.38 33.14
CA PHE A 587 7.06 -6.27 32.21
C PHE A 587 7.03 -4.93 32.95
N SER A 588 6.22 -4.85 34.02
CA SER A 588 6.11 -3.65 34.85
C SER A 588 7.41 -3.29 35.56
N SER A 589 8.15 -4.27 36.10
CA SER A 589 9.33 -4.00 36.91
C SER A 589 10.45 -3.30 36.14
N TYR A 590 10.76 -3.72 34.91
CA TYR A 590 11.83 -3.09 34.12
C TYR A 590 11.36 -1.85 33.35
N SER A 591 10.11 -1.77 32.91
CA SER A 591 9.62 -0.67 32.07
C SER A 591 9.28 0.57 32.88
N ALA A 592 8.47 0.42 33.93
CA ALA A 592 8.07 1.53 34.78
C ALA A 592 9.27 2.14 35.51
N SER A 593 10.20 1.29 36.00
CA SER A 593 11.36 1.76 36.77
C SER A 593 12.30 2.69 35.99
N ILE A 594 12.20 2.75 34.65
CA ILE A 594 12.96 3.69 33.80
C ILE A 594 12.64 5.14 34.17
N ALA A 595 11.37 5.45 34.40
CA ALA A 595 10.90 6.80 34.64
C ALA A 595 10.60 7.10 36.10
N LEU A 596 10.51 6.07 36.97
CA LEU A 596 10.16 6.26 38.38
C LEU A 596 11.08 7.24 39.10
N SER A 597 12.40 7.25 38.82
CA SER A 597 13.32 8.21 39.45
C SER A 597 13.01 9.68 39.11
N SER A 598 12.29 9.95 38.00
CA SER A 598 11.82 11.31 37.67
C SER A 598 10.56 11.72 38.44
N ILE A 599 9.80 10.75 38.94
CA ILE A 599 8.59 10.96 39.73
C ILE A 599 8.93 10.94 41.23
N PHE A 600 9.78 10.00 41.62
CA PHE A 600 10.26 9.77 42.99
C PHE A 600 11.80 9.86 43.00
N PRO A 601 12.39 11.04 43.29
CA PRO A 601 13.83 11.26 43.20
C PRO A 601 14.69 10.33 44.08
N ASP A 602 14.12 9.77 45.14
CA ASP A 602 14.77 8.81 46.04
C ASP A 602 14.78 7.37 45.49
N PHE A 603 13.98 7.08 44.47
CA PHE A 603 13.89 5.76 43.85
C PHE A 603 15.14 5.41 43.05
N LYS A 604 15.59 4.16 43.19
CA LYS A 604 16.67 3.56 42.40
C LYS A 604 16.18 2.26 41.75
N PRO A 605 16.47 2.01 40.46
CA PRO A 605 16.06 0.76 39.80
C PRO A 605 16.51 -0.51 40.53
N SER A 606 17.64 -0.47 41.24
CA SER A 606 18.12 -1.59 42.07
C SER A 606 17.23 -1.93 43.27
N GLN A 607 16.21 -1.13 43.59
CA GLN A 607 15.19 -1.49 44.58
C GLN A 607 14.22 -2.53 44.03
N TRP A 608 13.97 -2.54 42.71
CA TRP A 608 13.07 -3.50 42.06
C TRP A 608 13.82 -4.58 41.29
N LEU A 609 14.98 -4.23 40.72
CA LEU A 609 15.74 -5.11 39.83
C LEU A 609 16.97 -5.70 40.52
N THR A 610 17.34 -6.91 40.12
CA THR A 610 18.65 -7.53 40.43
C THR A 610 19.77 -6.75 39.73
N PRO A 611 21.06 -6.96 40.09
CA PRO A 611 22.16 -6.35 39.35
C PRO A 611 22.12 -6.64 37.84
N LEU A 612 21.69 -7.84 37.44
CA LEU A 612 21.52 -8.21 36.04
C LEU A 612 20.33 -7.48 35.39
N GLY A 613 19.19 -7.36 36.09
CA GLY A 613 18.05 -6.58 35.61
C GLY A 613 18.41 -5.10 35.37
N VAL A 614 19.15 -4.48 36.29
CA VAL A 614 19.68 -3.11 36.12
C VAL A 614 20.63 -3.04 34.92
N ALA A 615 21.52 -4.02 34.75
CA ALA A 615 22.45 -4.04 33.62
C ALA A 615 21.73 -4.15 32.27
N ARG A 616 20.69 -4.99 32.15
CA ARG A 616 19.89 -5.12 30.93
C ARG A 616 19.02 -3.89 30.67
N GLN A 617 18.47 -3.26 31.70
CA GLN A 617 17.76 -1.98 31.55
C GLN A 617 18.70 -0.88 31.05
N LYS A 618 19.93 -0.80 31.60
CA LYS A 618 20.96 0.13 31.11
C LYS A 618 21.31 -0.13 29.65
N LEU A 619 21.47 -1.40 29.26
CA LEU A 619 21.67 -1.77 27.86
C LEU A 619 20.50 -1.30 26.99
N MET A 620 19.26 -1.52 27.43
CA MET A 620 18.07 -1.10 26.71
C MET A 620 18.06 0.42 26.43
N LYS A 621 18.48 1.24 27.40
CA LYS A 621 18.67 2.70 27.21
C LYS A 621 19.79 3.01 26.20
N GLN A 622 20.93 2.32 26.29
CA GLN A 622 22.07 2.55 25.38
C GLN A 622 21.73 2.27 23.92
N ILE A 623 20.90 1.27 23.66
CA ILE A 623 20.54 0.84 22.30
C ILE A 623 19.25 1.51 21.79
N GLY A 624 18.59 2.35 22.59
CA GLY A 624 17.29 2.94 22.23
C GLY A 624 16.19 1.89 22.04
N GLY A 625 16.20 0.82 22.84
CA GLY A 625 15.41 -0.38 22.59
C GLY A 625 13.89 -0.16 22.64
N SER A 626 13.18 -0.69 21.65
CA SER A 626 11.72 -0.77 21.61
C SER A 626 11.17 -1.85 22.54
N VAL A 627 9.84 -1.99 22.59
CA VAL A 627 9.16 -3.07 23.32
C VAL A 627 9.65 -4.47 22.91
N ALA A 628 9.94 -4.67 21.61
CA ALA A 628 10.43 -5.94 21.09
C ALA A 628 11.85 -6.26 21.58
N ALA A 629 12.71 -5.24 21.69
CA ALA A 629 14.04 -5.41 22.27
C ALA A 629 13.96 -5.76 23.77
N GLY A 630 13.01 -5.14 24.50
CA GLY A 630 12.70 -5.49 25.88
C GLY A 630 12.26 -6.96 26.03
N GLN A 631 11.40 -7.45 25.13
CA GLN A 631 11.00 -8.86 25.13
C GLN A 631 12.20 -9.80 24.98
N GLN A 632 13.10 -9.54 24.04
CA GLN A 632 14.31 -10.37 23.86
C GLN A 632 15.26 -10.29 25.07
N LEU A 633 15.33 -9.13 25.74
CA LEU A 633 16.21 -8.95 26.90
C LEU A 633 15.67 -9.55 28.19
N PHE A 634 14.35 -9.70 28.34
CA PHE A 634 13.75 -10.07 29.64
C PHE A 634 12.88 -11.33 29.58
N PHE A 635 12.30 -11.71 28.46
CA PHE A 635 11.30 -12.80 28.39
C PHE A 635 11.88 -14.15 27.98
N THR A 636 13.18 -14.21 27.66
CA THR A 636 13.88 -15.46 27.31
C THR A 636 14.38 -16.24 28.53
N GLU A 637 14.20 -15.69 29.74
CA GLU A 637 14.66 -16.27 31.00
C GLU A 637 13.60 -16.04 32.09
N SER A 638 13.71 -16.77 33.21
CA SER A 638 12.79 -16.63 34.34
C SER A 638 12.82 -15.22 34.94
N GLN A 639 11.65 -14.67 35.28
CA GLN A 639 11.52 -13.34 35.89
C GLN A 639 12.40 -13.14 37.13
N SER A 640 12.60 -14.18 37.95
CA SER A 640 13.38 -14.14 39.19
C SER A 640 14.86 -13.83 38.99
N VAL A 641 15.35 -13.94 37.75
CA VAL A 641 16.72 -13.55 37.37
C VAL A 641 16.87 -12.03 37.34
N PHE A 642 15.81 -11.30 36.99
CA PHE A 642 15.86 -9.85 36.74
C PHE A 642 15.23 -9.00 37.84
N GLU A 643 14.24 -9.52 38.54
CA GLU A 643 13.53 -8.79 39.60
C GLU A 643 13.85 -9.31 41.00
N LYS A 644 13.85 -8.42 41.99
CA LYS A 644 14.00 -8.79 43.40
C LYS A 644 12.74 -9.48 43.91
N HIS A 645 12.91 -10.46 44.79
CA HIS A 645 11.78 -11.09 45.46
C HIS A 645 10.91 -10.04 46.17
N ASP A 646 9.59 -10.12 45.97
CA ASP A 646 8.56 -9.29 46.63
C ASP A 646 8.69 -7.77 46.43
N TRP A 647 9.36 -7.32 45.35
CA TRP A 647 9.51 -5.89 45.05
C TRP A 647 8.17 -5.14 44.94
N TYR A 648 7.09 -5.84 44.58
CA TYR A 648 5.78 -5.26 44.33
C TYR A 648 4.96 -5.01 45.62
N ASN A 649 5.04 -5.87 46.64
CA ASN A 649 4.28 -5.71 47.89
C ASN A 649 5.00 -4.86 48.93
N SER A 650 6.33 -4.94 48.98
CA SER A 650 7.15 -4.37 50.06
C SER A 650 7.63 -2.94 49.77
N SER A 651 7.40 -2.43 48.56
CA SER A 651 7.89 -1.15 48.09
C SER A 651 6.82 -0.05 48.17
N TYR A 652 7.09 1.00 48.96
CA TYR A 652 6.30 2.24 48.92
C TYR A 652 6.14 2.77 47.49
N HIS A 653 7.23 2.76 46.71
CA HIS A 653 7.20 3.23 45.32
C HIS A 653 6.29 2.39 44.42
N ALA A 654 6.11 1.10 44.71
CA ALA A 654 5.26 0.23 43.91
C ALA A 654 3.78 0.54 44.20
N ALA A 655 3.40 0.60 45.47
CA ALA A 655 2.06 1.00 45.89
C ALA A 655 1.70 2.43 45.43
N ALA A 656 2.65 3.36 45.52
CA ALA A 656 2.46 4.72 45.05
C ALA A 656 2.27 4.75 43.53
N PHE A 657 3.16 4.10 42.77
CA PHE A 657 3.10 4.05 41.31
C PHE A 657 1.81 3.42 40.79
N ASP A 658 1.37 2.30 41.38
CA ASP A 658 0.11 1.66 40.99
C ASP A 658 -1.06 2.64 41.14
N LYS A 659 -1.13 3.32 42.29
CA LYS A 659 -2.14 4.36 42.55
C LYS A 659 -2.08 5.55 41.59
N LEU A 660 -0.89 5.89 41.06
CA LEU A 660 -0.75 7.00 40.11
C LEU A 660 -1.42 6.70 38.76
N GLY A 661 -1.40 5.45 38.32
CA GLY A 661 -1.89 5.07 36.99
C GLY A 661 -3.31 4.50 36.97
N ILE A 662 -3.96 4.33 38.13
CA ILE A 662 -5.35 3.87 38.21
C ILE A 662 -6.29 4.83 37.47
N VAL A 663 -7.19 4.23 36.68
CA VAL A 663 -8.37 4.87 36.08
C VAL A 663 -9.64 4.18 36.54
N GLY A 664 -10.77 4.88 36.43
CA GLY A 664 -12.09 4.43 36.86
C GLY A 664 -12.47 4.85 38.28
N ASP A 665 -11.52 5.39 39.05
CA ASP A 665 -11.73 5.87 40.42
C ASP A 665 -12.06 7.38 40.50
N LYS A 666 -12.14 8.06 39.36
CA LYS A 666 -12.44 9.49 39.25
C LYS A 666 -13.64 9.75 38.32
N PRO A 667 -14.34 10.90 38.48
CA PRO A 667 -15.39 11.27 37.54
C PRO A 667 -14.82 11.43 36.13
N PHE A 668 -15.57 11.03 35.11
CA PHE A 668 -15.14 11.10 33.71
C PHE A 668 -16.15 11.85 32.83
N ALA A 669 -15.65 12.49 31.76
CA ALA A 669 -16.48 13.15 30.77
C ALA A 669 -17.09 12.09 29.85
N GLY A 670 -18.38 11.82 30.00
CA GLY A 670 -19.09 10.85 29.16
C GLY A 670 -19.48 11.42 27.78
N PRO A 671 -19.76 10.55 26.79
CA PRO A 671 -19.84 9.10 26.94
C PRO A 671 -18.50 8.35 26.80
N LEU A 672 -18.36 7.22 27.50
CA LEU A 672 -17.18 6.35 27.48
C LEU A 672 -17.55 4.94 26.97
N LEU A 673 -16.83 4.44 25.97
CA LEU A 673 -16.90 3.06 25.50
C LEU A 673 -15.64 2.31 25.93
N VAL A 674 -15.81 1.18 26.61
CA VAL A 674 -14.72 0.26 26.95
C VAL A 674 -14.91 -1.04 26.17
N ILE A 675 -13.83 -1.57 25.58
CA ILE A 675 -13.85 -2.82 24.81
C ILE A 675 -12.78 -3.77 25.34
N GLN A 676 -13.14 -5.01 25.65
CA GLN A 676 -12.20 -6.00 26.22
C GLN A 676 -12.43 -7.38 25.60
N GLY A 677 -11.34 -8.05 25.24
CA GLY A 677 -11.35 -9.46 24.84
C GLY A 677 -11.20 -10.39 26.05
N SER A 678 -11.88 -11.54 26.05
CA SER A 678 -11.84 -12.50 27.16
C SER A 678 -10.52 -13.25 27.31
N GLU A 679 -9.74 -13.39 26.23
CA GLU A 679 -8.48 -14.14 26.17
C GLU A 679 -7.29 -13.17 26.06
N ASP A 680 -7.44 -11.97 26.60
CA ASP A 680 -6.37 -10.99 26.63
C ASP A 680 -5.28 -11.42 27.63
N VAL A 681 -4.15 -11.86 27.07
CA VAL A 681 -3.00 -12.38 27.83
C VAL A 681 -2.14 -11.28 28.47
N PHE A 682 -2.32 -10.02 28.09
CA PHE A 682 -1.56 -8.90 28.63
C PHE A 682 -2.36 -8.12 29.67
N ILE A 683 -3.66 -7.92 29.42
CA ILE A 683 -4.59 -7.21 30.29
C ILE A 683 -5.74 -8.14 30.63
N ALA A 684 -5.70 -8.74 31.81
CA ALA A 684 -6.72 -9.70 32.24
C ALA A 684 -8.11 -9.05 32.26
N ALA A 685 -9.07 -9.65 31.55
CA ALA A 685 -10.42 -9.13 31.46
C ALA A 685 -11.12 -9.00 32.82
N THR A 686 -10.72 -9.82 33.81
CA THR A 686 -11.18 -9.71 35.21
C THR A 686 -10.85 -8.34 35.82
N THR A 687 -9.65 -7.82 35.57
CA THR A 687 -9.22 -6.51 36.09
C THR A 687 -10.04 -5.37 35.47
N THR A 688 -10.26 -5.43 34.15
CA THR A 688 -11.11 -4.46 33.46
C THR A 688 -12.55 -4.55 33.98
N ASN A 689 -13.09 -5.75 34.18
CA ASN A 689 -14.43 -5.98 34.73
C ASN A 689 -14.61 -5.39 36.14
N GLU A 690 -13.64 -5.58 37.02
CA GLU A 690 -13.61 -4.96 38.35
C GLU A 690 -13.65 -3.44 38.22
N THR A 691 -12.76 -2.87 37.41
CA THR A 691 -12.67 -1.41 37.21
C THR A 691 -14.00 -0.83 36.71
N ILE A 692 -14.64 -1.48 35.74
CA ILE A 692 -15.96 -1.08 35.21
C ILE A 692 -17.03 -1.10 36.31
N THR A 693 -17.02 -2.15 37.14
CA THR A 693 -17.96 -2.31 38.25
C THR A 693 -17.76 -1.21 39.29
N ASP A 694 -16.52 -0.98 39.71
CA ASP A 694 -16.16 0.05 40.67
C ASP A 694 -16.51 1.45 40.16
N THR A 695 -16.18 1.75 38.89
CA THR A 695 -16.53 3.02 38.24
C THR A 695 -18.04 3.24 38.22
N THR A 696 -18.80 2.21 37.88
CA THR A 696 -20.27 2.30 37.79
C THR A 696 -20.89 2.51 39.17
N ASN A 697 -20.33 1.88 40.21
CA ASN A 697 -20.77 2.08 41.59
C ASN A 697 -20.48 3.49 42.10
N LEU A 698 -19.30 4.03 41.78
CA LEU A 698 -18.91 5.39 42.15
C LEU A 698 -19.69 6.46 41.36
N TYR A 699 -19.97 6.18 40.08
CA TYR A 699 -20.58 7.13 39.15
C TYR A 699 -21.78 6.52 38.41
N PRO A 700 -22.88 6.19 39.12
CA PRO A 700 -24.03 5.48 38.53
C PRO A 700 -24.77 6.26 37.43
N ASN A 701 -24.56 7.57 37.36
CA ASN A 701 -25.12 8.45 36.33
C ASN A 701 -24.17 8.69 35.15
N GLY A 702 -22.93 8.18 35.21
CA GLY A 702 -21.97 8.25 34.10
C GLY A 702 -22.46 7.43 32.91
N SER A 703 -22.20 7.88 31.69
CA SER A 703 -22.59 7.16 30.47
C SER A 703 -21.43 6.26 30.03
N LEU A 704 -21.53 4.98 30.36
CA LEU A 704 -20.49 3.97 30.09
C LEU A 704 -21.10 2.80 29.31
N SER A 705 -20.55 2.50 28.13
CA SER A 705 -20.83 1.24 27.42
C SER A 705 -19.62 0.32 27.53
N TYR A 706 -19.87 -0.97 27.70
CA TYR A 706 -18.85 -1.99 27.81
C TYR A 706 -19.11 -3.13 26.84
N ILE A 707 -18.24 -3.30 25.85
CA ILE A 707 -18.27 -4.40 24.90
C ILE A 707 -17.27 -5.46 25.36
N TYR A 708 -17.81 -6.62 25.76
CA TYR A 708 -17.02 -7.80 26.09
C TYR A 708 -17.04 -8.78 24.92
N VAL A 709 -15.87 -9.16 24.41
CA VAL A 709 -15.73 -10.00 23.23
C VAL A 709 -15.14 -11.35 23.62
N GLU A 710 -15.90 -12.40 23.36
CA GLU A 710 -15.51 -13.78 23.67
C GLU A 710 -14.37 -14.26 22.76
N LYS A 711 -13.42 -14.99 23.33
CA LYS A 711 -12.30 -15.63 22.63
C LYS A 711 -11.52 -14.65 21.75
N PHE A 712 -11.12 -13.53 22.34
CA PHE A 712 -10.36 -12.52 21.63
C PHE A 712 -9.19 -12.03 22.47
N GLY A 713 -8.03 -11.92 21.83
CA GLY A 713 -6.78 -11.48 22.47
C GLY A 713 -6.55 -9.97 22.39
N HIS A 714 -5.43 -9.53 22.96
CA HIS A 714 -5.09 -8.13 23.22
C HIS A 714 -5.10 -7.21 21.98
N THR A 715 -4.20 -7.41 21.02
CA THR A 715 -4.08 -6.53 19.84
C THR A 715 -5.17 -6.78 18.78
N PRO A 716 -5.55 -8.05 18.46
CA PRO A 716 -6.51 -8.30 17.41
C PRO A 716 -7.85 -7.60 17.66
N ILE A 717 -8.26 -7.40 18.92
CA ILE A 717 -9.57 -6.87 19.33
C ILE A 717 -9.93 -5.57 18.59
N ILE A 718 -8.92 -4.75 18.31
CA ILE A 718 -9.07 -3.47 17.60
C ILE A 718 -9.64 -3.71 16.19
N SER A 719 -9.03 -4.62 15.43
CA SER A 719 -9.45 -4.92 14.06
C SER A 719 -10.71 -5.78 14.04
N GLY A 720 -10.80 -6.77 14.94
CA GLY A 720 -11.88 -7.74 14.97
C GLY A 720 -13.26 -7.13 15.22
N VAL A 721 -13.33 -6.03 15.97
CA VAL A 721 -14.59 -5.31 16.24
C VAL A 721 -14.63 -3.90 15.66
N ARG A 722 -13.86 -3.65 14.58
CA ARG A 722 -13.79 -2.33 13.91
C ARG A 722 -15.15 -1.73 13.58
N SER A 723 -16.05 -2.54 13.06
CA SER A 723 -17.41 -2.11 12.72
C SER A 723 -18.17 -1.55 13.92
N LEU A 724 -17.98 -2.12 15.12
CA LEU A 724 -18.70 -1.72 16.33
C LEU A 724 -18.23 -0.36 16.84
N TRP A 725 -16.92 -0.17 16.98
CA TRP A 725 -16.41 1.10 17.50
C TRP A 725 -16.49 2.23 16.46
N MET A 726 -16.42 1.94 15.15
CA MET A 726 -16.68 2.93 14.10
C MET A 726 -18.14 3.42 14.12
N ALA A 727 -19.10 2.51 14.28
CA ALA A 727 -20.51 2.87 14.40
C ALA A 727 -20.77 3.72 15.66
N TRP A 728 -20.13 3.35 16.78
CA TRP A 728 -20.22 4.14 18.00
C TRP A 728 -19.64 5.56 17.83
N LEU A 729 -18.48 5.71 17.15
CA LEU A 729 -17.91 7.02 16.84
C LEU A 729 -18.87 7.88 16.03
N GLU A 730 -19.43 7.31 14.96
CA GLU A 730 -20.40 7.99 14.10
C GLU A 730 -21.60 8.53 14.89
N ASP A 731 -22.15 7.71 15.78
CA ASP A 731 -23.26 8.12 16.65
C ASP A 731 -22.90 9.32 17.53
N ARG A 732 -21.66 9.38 18.06
CA ARG A 732 -21.20 10.51 18.86
C ARG A 732 -21.07 11.80 18.05
N PHE A 733 -20.49 11.74 16.86
CA PHE A 733 -20.36 12.92 16.00
C PHE A 733 -21.71 13.42 15.45
N GLN A 734 -22.67 12.52 15.24
CA GLN A 734 -24.07 12.86 14.91
C GLN A 734 -24.86 13.43 16.12
N GLY A 735 -24.28 13.43 17.32
CA GLY A 735 -24.91 13.95 18.53
C GLY A 735 -25.99 13.02 19.11
N LYS A 736 -25.98 11.72 18.75
CA LYS A 736 -26.90 10.75 19.34
C LYS A 736 -26.55 10.56 20.82
N LYS A 737 -27.55 10.76 21.69
CA LYS A 737 -27.41 10.60 23.14
C LYS A 737 -27.17 9.13 23.48
N GLN A 738 -26.17 8.88 24.32
CA GLN A 738 -25.97 7.56 24.94
C GLN A 738 -26.74 7.49 26.26
N GLN A 739 -27.18 6.29 26.63
CA GLN A 739 -27.90 6.06 27.88
C GLN A 739 -26.99 6.34 29.09
N ARG A 740 -27.59 6.79 30.20
CA ARG A 740 -26.89 6.93 31.49
C ARG A 740 -26.77 5.56 32.16
N GLY A 741 -25.74 5.41 32.98
CA GLY A 741 -25.41 4.14 33.61
C GLY A 741 -24.58 3.26 32.70
N LEU A 742 -24.50 1.98 33.08
CA LEU A 742 -23.72 0.96 32.40
C LEU A 742 -24.56 0.20 31.38
N GLU A 743 -24.16 0.26 30.11
CA GLU A 743 -24.65 -0.59 29.04
C GLU A 743 -23.62 -1.70 28.78
N ARG A 744 -24.02 -2.98 28.89
CA ARG A 744 -23.14 -4.12 28.58
C ARG A 744 -23.58 -4.78 27.28
N THR A 745 -22.62 -5.00 26.39
CA THR A 745 -22.80 -5.77 25.16
C THR A 745 -21.86 -6.96 25.20
N TYR A 746 -22.40 -8.16 25.00
CA TYR A 746 -21.62 -9.38 24.87
C TYR A 746 -21.55 -9.76 23.39
N VAL A 747 -20.33 -9.94 22.87
CA VAL A 747 -20.09 -10.32 21.48
C VAL A 747 -19.49 -11.72 21.46
N LYS A 748 -20.28 -12.69 21.00
CA LYS A 748 -19.81 -14.05 20.71
C LYS A 748 -19.15 -14.08 19.34
N GLY A 749 -17.97 -14.68 19.24
CA GLY A 749 -17.31 -14.92 17.96
C GLY A 749 -18.15 -15.81 17.05
N TRP A 750 -18.23 -15.46 15.76
CA TRP A 750 -19.06 -16.17 14.78
C TRP A 750 -18.61 -17.62 14.52
N LEU A 751 -17.31 -17.91 14.65
CA LEU A 751 -16.69 -19.17 14.19
C LEU A 751 -16.98 -20.43 15.05
N GLY A 752 -17.89 -20.36 16.02
CA GLY A 752 -18.32 -21.52 16.83
C GLY A 752 -17.26 -22.01 17.83
N ASP A 753 -17.66 -22.93 18.70
CA ASP A 753 -16.84 -23.37 19.84
C ASP A 753 -15.76 -24.41 19.47
N ASP A 754 -15.93 -25.09 18.34
CA ASP A 754 -15.10 -26.25 17.95
C ASP A 754 -13.80 -25.86 17.21
N LYS A 755 -13.66 -24.58 16.81
CA LYS A 755 -12.63 -24.09 15.87
C LYS A 755 -12.38 -22.59 16.08
N PRO A 756 -11.50 -22.17 17.01
CA PRO A 756 -10.12 -21.85 16.59
C PRO A 756 -9.05 -22.03 17.69
N PHE A 757 -7.85 -22.47 17.29
CA PHE A 757 -6.63 -22.39 18.09
C PHE A 757 -6.13 -20.94 18.08
N PHE A 758 -5.98 -20.31 19.26
CA PHE A 758 -5.33 -19.00 19.38
C PHE A 758 -3.83 -19.20 19.56
N GLY A 759 -3.08 -19.09 18.46
CA GLY A 759 -1.64 -18.85 18.56
C GLY A 759 -1.38 -17.46 19.16
N SER A 760 -0.25 -17.30 19.85
CA SER A 760 0.23 -16.02 20.39
C SER A 760 0.44 -14.93 19.32
N ASN A 761 0.31 -15.26 18.03
CA ASN A 761 0.50 -14.36 16.90
C ASN A 761 -0.75 -13.53 16.54
N GLY A 762 -1.90 -13.76 17.19
CA GLY A 762 -3.08 -12.89 17.06
C GLY A 762 -3.87 -13.02 15.74
N TYR A 763 -3.62 -14.06 14.94
CA TYR A 763 -4.39 -14.33 13.71
C TYR A 763 -5.45 -15.40 13.96
N LEU A 764 -6.67 -15.18 13.45
CA LEU A 764 -7.73 -16.19 13.44
C LEU A 764 -7.45 -17.23 12.34
N GLN A 765 -7.33 -18.51 12.70
CA GLN A 765 -7.27 -19.60 11.73
C GLN A 765 -8.66 -20.12 11.40
N TRP A 766 -9.00 -20.18 10.11
CA TRP A 766 -10.21 -20.84 9.64
C TRP A 766 -10.01 -22.36 9.56
N SER A 767 -10.14 -23.03 10.71
CA SER A 767 -10.22 -24.49 10.87
C SER A 767 -9.00 -25.33 10.44
N GLY A 768 -8.68 -26.34 11.26
CA GLY A 768 -7.61 -27.31 10.99
C GLY A 768 -6.23 -26.84 11.47
N ALA A 769 -5.32 -27.78 11.69
CA ALA A 769 -3.91 -27.46 11.80
C ALA A 769 -3.40 -27.03 10.41
N PRO A 770 -2.58 -25.97 10.29
CA PRO A 770 -2.01 -25.61 9.01
C PRO A 770 -1.22 -26.81 8.47
N GLU A 771 -1.55 -27.25 7.24
CA GLU A 771 -0.86 -28.34 6.53
C GLU A 771 0.64 -28.04 6.36
N TYR A 772 0.98 -26.75 6.31
CA TYR A 772 2.33 -26.24 6.23
C TYR A 772 2.62 -25.36 7.45
N THR A 773 3.56 -25.80 8.30
CA THR A 773 4.09 -24.98 9.38
C THR A 773 5.41 -24.36 8.93
N TYR A 774 5.55 -23.05 9.13
CA TYR A 774 6.85 -22.40 9.01
C TYR A 774 7.50 -22.41 10.39
N GLN A 775 8.58 -23.17 10.56
CA GLN A 775 9.44 -22.99 11.73
C GLN A 775 10.23 -21.68 11.54
N ASN A 776 9.93 -20.67 12.35
CA ASN A 776 10.81 -19.53 12.49
C ASN A 776 12.05 -20.00 13.28
N PRO A 777 13.25 -20.07 12.67
CA PRO A 777 14.45 -20.58 13.33
C PRO A 777 14.88 -19.78 14.57
N GLY A 778 14.29 -18.59 14.78
CA GLY A 778 14.55 -17.71 15.93
C GLY A 778 13.40 -17.59 16.94
N ALA A 779 12.32 -18.37 16.81
CA ALA A 779 11.30 -18.42 17.86
C ALA A 779 11.76 -19.37 18.98
N VAL A 780 12.36 -18.79 20.03
CA VAL A 780 12.71 -19.48 21.28
C VAL A 780 11.49 -19.57 22.18
#